data_AF-A0A7K5ZLC9-F1
#
_entry.id   AF-A0A7K5ZLC9-F1
#
_cell.length_a   1.000
_cell.length_b   1.000
_cell.length_c   1.000
_cell.angle_alpha   90.00
_cell.angle_beta   90.00
_cell.angle_gamma   90.00
#
_symmetry.space_group_name_H-M   'P 1'
#
loop_
_entity.id
_entity.type
_entity.pdbx_description
1 polymer ?
#
loop_
_entity_poly.entity_id
_entity_poly.type
_entity_poly.pdbx_seq_one_letter_code
_entity_poly.pdbx_strand_id
1 'polypeptide(L)'
;IGHPEIFPLVLTTKTQEIFNCRVDEDVTEENCFKTIKKEDIIQDLETRAHISDFYPVRKVVLEYPGEELLVVFDAKFQYGQNFYIVASEEAKENLVKPPETAEEEKEEDTEEILDPFKPLVPKPWVSLGSEKEVEEESVKDNVTKIKFKISRVRRNFGAPIAFTDKNASHGTDGYVECTSYEDKTFSIKMLEKDVGLQIVPKVRVASTQTKWTYPKNAATQYCPRQLSEEEKAESLSSEKLKEFLTSVHLRVEIALQQNEIMNAFFDDWKALADDKSSSDGKPDVYLKAHQSFTNQQYLKDRTISCVCWHPTISGIIAVSAREQLSYEEQIKLSKKSLLHQSVILLWSFSDPIHPQLILESCEDIYCFQFSPSDPNIIAAGCINGQVVLWDISQHGEKLQNEKPVPEEVVNSDSEATTAAEVATKVSPGVVPSPMQVQQSSTEPPLVKYCAVSSREYSHKKTVTDIQWLPSNFKVSLKIHFSSFYWNNIIQLFCSSILFWDIPATEHQEKPLSRVSDTSKHLDLSWKPLIKISLHERDANTEYGPIRIILRELHYRYKTSGKAKSVSAVKAPAKESPYTEMSSSSSKNLEVLENISTNFFVGNEDGVIVYSDWKMKIDTNSAKPTQKYSLHTETINTLQRSPFFRDTFLSIGGHNLAIWKEGVTNGPILQSSCSAGRYTAGQWSLERPGVFFIGRDDGNIDIWDLLKKTHEPSHFQNISKSVITFISAGTASPKQHFLAVSDNLGVLHVLEICQTLSHPSSNE
;
A
#
# COMPACT_ATOMS: atom_id res chain seq x y z
N ILE A 1 -30.30 -3.97 -22.02
CA ILE A 1 -31.41 -3.01 -21.77
C ILE A 1 -31.92 -2.56 -23.12
N GLY A 2 -33.11 -3.04 -23.49
CA GLY A 2 -33.71 -2.86 -24.82
C GLY A 2 -34.13 -4.18 -25.46
N HIS A 3 -34.92 -4.99 -24.75
CA HIS A 3 -35.69 -6.04 -25.45
C HIS A 3 -36.69 -5.33 -26.37
N PRO A 4 -36.77 -5.66 -27.67
CA PRO A 4 -37.61 -4.94 -28.63
C PRO A 4 -39.11 -5.02 -28.33
N GLU A 5 -39.52 -5.86 -27.37
CA GLU A 5 -40.90 -6.19 -27.05
C GLU A 5 -41.38 -5.61 -25.70
N ILE A 6 -40.51 -4.93 -24.94
CA ILE A 6 -40.84 -4.37 -23.62
C ILE A 6 -40.82 -2.85 -23.68
N PHE A 7 -41.93 -2.22 -23.28
CA PHE A 7 -42.08 -0.76 -23.29
C PHE A 7 -42.37 -0.23 -21.88
N PRO A 8 -41.48 0.59 -21.29
CA PRO A 8 -41.69 1.17 -19.97
C PRO A 8 -42.83 2.20 -19.98
N LEU A 9 -43.61 2.22 -18.89
CA LEU A 9 -44.78 3.07 -18.69
C LEU A 9 -44.87 3.60 -17.25
N VAL A 10 -45.29 4.85 -17.07
CA VAL A 10 -45.63 5.41 -15.76
C VAL A 10 -47.15 5.51 -15.63
N LEU A 11 -47.73 4.72 -14.73
CA LEU A 11 -49.17 4.82 -14.39
C LEU A 11 -49.36 5.70 -13.16
N THR A 12 -50.14 6.78 -13.29
CA THR A 12 -50.56 7.62 -12.18
C THR A 12 -51.59 6.91 -11.30
N THR A 13 -51.75 7.36 -10.05
CA THR A 13 -52.69 6.76 -9.08
C THR A 13 -54.12 6.67 -9.60
N LYS A 14 -54.58 7.68 -10.36
CA LYS A 14 -55.91 7.68 -10.98
C LYS A 14 -56.05 6.61 -12.06
N THR A 15 -55.00 6.38 -12.86
CA THR A 15 -55.03 5.33 -13.89
C THR A 15 -54.92 3.95 -13.26
N GLN A 16 -54.16 3.81 -12.18
CA GLN A 16 -54.11 2.56 -11.39
C GLN A 16 -55.47 2.21 -10.78
N GLU A 17 -56.25 3.20 -10.33
CA GLU A 17 -57.63 3.03 -9.86
C GLU A 17 -58.58 2.58 -10.97
N ILE A 18 -58.48 3.18 -12.16
CA ILE A 18 -59.37 2.88 -13.29
C ILE A 18 -59.20 1.43 -13.75
N PHE A 19 -57.96 0.92 -13.76
CA PHE A 19 -57.65 -0.42 -14.25
C PHE A 19 -57.42 -1.47 -13.15
N ASN A 20 -57.68 -1.13 -11.87
CA ASN A 20 -57.48 -1.99 -10.70
C ASN A 20 -56.09 -2.65 -10.69
N CYS A 21 -55.05 -1.81 -10.78
CA CYS A 21 -53.65 -2.21 -10.73
C CYS A 21 -52.84 -1.37 -9.71
N ARG A 22 -53.46 -1.07 -8.55
CA ARG A 22 -52.78 -0.32 -7.49
C ARG A 22 -51.61 -1.11 -6.90
N VAL A 23 -50.48 -0.42 -6.77
CA VAL A 23 -49.27 -0.95 -6.14
C VAL A 23 -49.56 -1.29 -4.67
N ASP A 24 -49.08 -2.45 -4.21
CA ASP A 24 -49.26 -3.01 -2.85
C ASP A 24 -50.68 -3.49 -2.48
N GLU A 25 -51.70 -3.23 -3.32
CA GLU A 25 -53.08 -3.75 -3.16
C GLU A 25 -53.42 -4.81 -4.22
N ASP A 26 -53.36 -4.45 -5.51
CA ASP A 26 -53.76 -5.31 -6.63
C ASP A 26 -52.56 -6.00 -7.30
N VAL A 27 -51.38 -5.39 -7.22
CA VAL A 27 -50.13 -5.88 -7.81
C VAL A 27 -49.02 -5.79 -6.76
N THR A 28 -48.37 -6.92 -6.46
CA THR A 28 -47.34 -7.07 -5.42
C THR A 28 -46.04 -7.64 -6.01
N GLU A 29 -44.96 -7.70 -5.22
CA GLU A 29 -43.68 -8.28 -5.70
C GLU A 29 -43.80 -9.77 -6.08
N GLU A 30 -44.68 -10.52 -5.40
CA GLU A 30 -44.94 -11.95 -5.68
C GLU A 30 -45.91 -12.17 -6.85
N ASN A 31 -46.87 -11.25 -7.07
CA ASN A 31 -47.80 -11.28 -8.20
C ASN A 31 -47.71 -9.95 -8.97
N CYS A 32 -46.69 -9.86 -9.82
CA CYS A 32 -46.22 -8.61 -10.39
C CYS A 32 -46.94 -8.18 -11.68
N PHE A 33 -47.92 -8.93 -12.19
CA PHE A 33 -48.54 -8.62 -13.48
C PHE A 33 -50.07 -8.66 -13.47
N LYS A 34 -50.68 -7.83 -14.32
CA LYS A 34 -52.13 -7.72 -14.51
C LYS A 34 -52.47 -7.70 -16.01
N THR A 35 -53.48 -8.47 -16.41
CA THR A 35 -54.03 -8.42 -17.76
C THR A 35 -55.14 -7.37 -17.86
N ILE A 36 -55.06 -6.51 -18.86
CA ILE A 36 -56.05 -5.45 -19.15
C ILE A 36 -56.53 -5.62 -20.59
N LYS A 37 -57.83 -5.48 -20.82
CA LYS A 37 -58.39 -5.56 -22.18
C LYS A 37 -57.98 -4.37 -23.03
N LYS A 38 -57.65 -4.63 -24.28
CA LYS A 38 -57.24 -3.62 -25.25
C LYS A 38 -58.34 -2.60 -25.49
N GLU A 39 -59.60 -3.02 -25.50
CA GLU A 39 -60.76 -2.14 -25.68
C GLU A 39 -60.87 -1.09 -24.57
N ASP A 40 -60.60 -1.48 -23.32
CA ASP A 40 -60.69 -0.58 -22.16
C ASP A 40 -59.57 0.48 -22.21
N ILE A 41 -58.37 0.11 -22.67
CA ILE A 41 -57.26 1.05 -22.88
C ILE A 41 -57.55 2.00 -24.04
N ILE A 42 -58.17 1.51 -25.12
CA ILE A 42 -58.58 2.35 -26.26
C ILE A 42 -59.68 3.34 -25.83
N GLN A 43 -60.67 2.90 -25.06
CA GLN A 43 -61.70 3.78 -24.51
C GLN A 43 -61.10 4.85 -23.58
N ASP A 44 -60.10 4.49 -22.78
CA ASP A 44 -59.37 5.43 -21.95
C ASP A 44 -58.56 6.46 -22.77
N LEU A 45 -57.92 6.01 -23.84
CA LEU A 45 -57.22 6.89 -24.78
C LEU A 45 -58.18 7.83 -25.52
N GLU A 46 -59.41 7.40 -25.82
CA GLU A 46 -60.44 8.24 -26.44
C GLU A 46 -61.04 9.25 -25.47
N THR A 47 -61.26 8.86 -24.21
CA THR A 47 -61.89 9.72 -23.19
C THR A 47 -60.92 10.73 -22.57
N ARG A 48 -59.66 10.34 -22.32
CA ARG A 48 -58.64 11.20 -21.68
C ARG A 48 -57.59 11.74 -22.66
N ALA A 49 -57.53 11.25 -23.91
CA ALA A 49 -56.62 11.71 -24.95
C ALA A 49 -55.16 11.86 -24.47
N HIS A 50 -54.57 13.05 -24.56
CA HIS A 50 -53.19 13.33 -24.14
C HIS A 50 -52.95 13.21 -22.62
N ILE A 51 -54.00 13.08 -21.81
CA ILE A 51 -53.94 12.96 -20.35
C ILE A 51 -53.90 11.48 -19.94
N SER A 52 -54.20 10.54 -20.84
CA SER A 52 -54.05 9.11 -20.53
C SER A 52 -52.56 8.75 -20.44
N ASP A 53 -52.21 8.01 -19.40
CA ASP A 53 -50.85 7.54 -19.17
C ASP A 53 -50.39 6.55 -20.27
N PHE A 54 -51.32 5.94 -21.01
CA PHE A 54 -51.03 5.06 -22.16
C PHE A 54 -50.75 5.83 -23.46
N TYR A 55 -50.90 7.16 -23.47
CA TYR A 55 -50.71 7.97 -24.68
C TYR A 55 -49.32 7.82 -25.33
N PRO A 56 -48.19 7.72 -24.58
CA PRO A 56 -46.86 7.51 -25.17
C PRO A 56 -46.73 6.20 -25.94
N VAL A 57 -47.45 5.15 -25.50
CA VAL A 57 -47.41 3.80 -26.08
C VAL A 57 -48.62 3.50 -26.98
N ARG A 58 -49.42 4.50 -27.33
CA ARG A 58 -50.66 4.32 -28.13
C ARG A 58 -50.47 3.57 -29.45
N LYS A 59 -49.34 3.76 -30.14
CA LYS A 59 -49.05 3.06 -31.40
C LYS A 59 -48.87 1.57 -31.17
N VAL A 60 -48.13 1.22 -30.11
CA VAL A 60 -47.87 -0.16 -29.70
C VAL A 60 -49.16 -0.86 -29.29
N VAL A 61 -50.01 -0.18 -28.51
CA VAL A 61 -51.32 -0.72 -28.10
C VAL A 61 -52.22 -0.98 -29.31
N LEU A 62 -52.25 -0.08 -30.29
CA LEU A 62 -53.07 -0.25 -31.51
C LEU A 62 -52.56 -1.38 -32.40
N GLU A 63 -51.24 -1.47 -32.59
CA GLU A 63 -50.57 -2.48 -33.43
C GLU A 63 -50.51 -3.88 -32.78
N TYR A 64 -50.76 -3.98 -31.47
CA TYR A 64 -50.77 -5.26 -30.75
C TYR A 64 -51.85 -6.21 -31.32
N PRO A 65 -51.50 -7.46 -31.71
CA PRO A 65 -52.45 -8.37 -32.36
C PRO A 65 -53.52 -8.95 -31.42
N GLY A 66 -53.27 -8.98 -30.11
CA GLY A 66 -54.16 -9.60 -29.12
C GLY A 66 -55.25 -8.70 -28.52
N GLU A 67 -56.24 -9.33 -27.90
CA GLU A 67 -57.36 -8.65 -27.21
C GLU A 67 -57.00 -8.17 -25.79
N GLU A 68 -55.96 -8.74 -25.18
CA GLU A 68 -55.56 -8.43 -23.80
C GLU A 68 -54.06 -8.14 -23.71
N LEU A 69 -53.70 -7.01 -23.09
CA LEU A 69 -52.32 -6.59 -22.87
C LEU A 69 -51.88 -6.93 -21.43
N LEU A 70 -50.63 -7.33 -21.28
CA LEU A 70 -50.02 -7.61 -19.97
C LEU A 70 -49.27 -6.36 -19.49
N VAL A 71 -49.70 -5.83 -18.34
CA VAL A 71 -49.05 -4.73 -17.64
C VAL A 71 -48.33 -5.30 -16.42
N VAL A 72 -47.02 -5.08 -16.32
CA VAL A 72 -46.18 -5.63 -15.26
C VAL A 72 -45.65 -4.50 -14.39
N PHE A 73 -45.74 -4.66 -13.07
CA PHE A 73 -45.16 -3.76 -12.07
C PHE A 73 -43.67 -4.08 -11.89
N ASP A 74 -42.82 -3.08 -12.09
CA ASP A 74 -41.36 -3.21 -12.01
C ASP A 74 -40.86 -2.70 -10.65
N ALA A 75 -41.03 -3.53 -9.60
CA ALA A 75 -40.60 -3.19 -8.24
C ALA A 75 -39.10 -2.85 -8.14
N LYS A 76 -38.28 -3.40 -9.03
CA LYS A 76 -36.81 -3.26 -9.04
C LYS A 76 -36.31 -2.18 -10.00
N PHE A 77 -37.21 -1.48 -10.70
CA PHE A 77 -36.89 -0.44 -11.69
C PHE A 77 -35.89 -0.90 -12.77
N GLN A 78 -35.97 -2.17 -13.20
CA GLN A 78 -35.08 -2.72 -14.25
C GLN A 78 -35.18 -1.96 -15.58
N TYR A 79 -36.37 -1.44 -15.90
CA TYR A 79 -36.64 -0.67 -17.12
C TYR A 79 -36.88 0.83 -16.85
N GLY A 80 -36.60 1.29 -15.62
CA GLY A 80 -36.53 2.70 -15.25
C GLY A 80 -37.87 3.42 -15.02
N GLN A 81 -39.01 2.74 -15.17
CA GLN A 81 -40.35 3.27 -14.85
C GLN A 81 -41.13 2.27 -14.00
N ASN A 82 -42.19 2.72 -13.33
CA ASN A 82 -42.92 1.92 -12.34
C ASN A 82 -43.64 0.70 -12.96
N PHE A 83 -44.03 0.79 -14.23
CA PHE A 83 -44.67 -0.31 -14.96
C PHE A 83 -44.00 -0.50 -16.32
N TYR A 84 -44.24 -1.63 -16.96
CA TYR A 84 -43.97 -1.81 -18.39
C TYR A 84 -45.04 -2.70 -19.03
N ILE A 85 -45.20 -2.56 -20.34
CA ILE A 85 -46.11 -3.38 -21.15
C ILE A 85 -45.32 -4.32 -22.04
N VAL A 86 -45.89 -5.50 -22.26
CA VAL A 86 -45.33 -6.52 -23.16
C VAL A 86 -46.09 -6.48 -24.48
N ALA A 87 -45.38 -6.15 -25.57
CA ALA A 87 -45.96 -5.87 -26.88
C ALA A 87 -46.00 -7.07 -27.83
N SER A 88 -45.63 -8.27 -27.36
CA SER A 88 -45.69 -9.52 -28.12
C SER A 88 -46.59 -10.54 -27.41
N GLU A 89 -47.43 -11.26 -28.16
CA GLU A 89 -48.23 -12.36 -27.60
C GLU A 89 -47.36 -13.52 -27.13
N GLU A 90 -46.27 -13.81 -27.84
CA GLU A 90 -45.33 -14.87 -27.47
C GLU A 90 -44.66 -14.56 -26.12
N ALA A 91 -44.24 -13.30 -25.89
CA ALA A 91 -43.65 -12.88 -24.62
C ALA A 91 -44.68 -12.82 -23.48
N LYS A 92 -45.93 -12.44 -23.77
CA LYS A 92 -47.03 -12.49 -22.80
C LYS A 92 -47.30 -13.92 -22.34
N GLU A 93 -47.39 -14.87 -23.27
CA GLU A 93 -47.63 -16.27 -22.94
C GLU A 93 -46.49 -16.90 -22.14
N ASN A 94 -45.23 -16.58 -22.48
CA ASN A 94 -44.06 -17.05 -21.73
C ASN A 94 -44.02 -16.52 -20.28
N LEU A 95 -44.54 -15.33 -20.00
CA LEU A 95 -44.59 -14.77 -18.65
C LEU A 95 -45.76 -15.33 -17.82
N VAL A 96 -46.92 -15.51 -18.45
CA VAL A 96 -48.13 -16.01 -17.76
C VAL A 96 -48.09 -17.52 -17.57
N LYS A 97 -47.50 -18.25 -18.53
CA LYS A 97 -47.25 -19.68 -18.47
C LYS A 97 -45.77 -19.88 -18.74
N PRO A 98 -44.91 -19.71 -17.72
CA PRO A 98 -43.53 -20.11 -17.85
C PRO A 98 -43.52 -21.56 -18.33
N PRO A 99 -42.78 -21.91 -19.40
CA PRO A 99 -42.64 -23.31 -19.79
C PRO A 99 -42.14 -24.08 -18.57
N GLU A 100 -42.74 -25.24 -18.26
CA GLU A 100 -42.43 -26.12 -17.11
C GLU A 100 -40.99 -26.72 -17.15
N THR A 101 -39.99 -25.92 -17.48
CA THR A 101 -38.59 -26.33 -17.54
C THR A 101 -37.71 -25.19 -17.08
N ALA A 102 -37.00 -25.48 -15.98
CA ALA A 102 -35.98 -24.71 -15.27
C ALA A 102 -36.49 -23.70 -14.21
N GLU A 103 -36.86 -24.23 -13.04
CA GLU A 103 -36.54 -23.53 -11.78
C GLU A 103 -35.01 -23.46 -11.67
N GLU A 104 -34.44 -22.28 -11.93
CA GLU A 104 -33.16 -21.88 -11.35
C GLU A 104 -33.48 -21.11 -10.06
N GLU A 105 -33.50 -21.81 -8.92
CA GLU A 105 -33.23 -21.19 -7.62
C GLU A 105 -31.82 -21.56 -7.16
N LYS A 106 -31.03 -20.49 -6.94
CA LYS A 106 -30.05 -20.26 -5.87
C LYS A 106 -29.19 -21.43 -5.37
N GLU A 107 -27.88 -21.15 -5.36
CA GLU A 107 -26.81 -21.85 -4.65
C GLU A 107 -27.23 -22.40 -3.25
N GLU A 108 -27.54 -23.69 -3.19
CA GLU A 108 -27.01 -24.63 -2.19
C GLU A 108 -26.70 -25.95 -2.94
N ASP A 109 -25.49 -26.45 -2.73
CA ASP A 109 -24.84 -27.60 -3.40
C ASP A 109 -25.79 -28.69 -3.94
N THR A 110 -25.94 -28.82 -5.27
CA THR A 110 -26.39 -30.09 -5.89
C THR A 110 -25.93 -30.25 -7.34
N GLU A 111 -25.63 -31.50 -7.68
CA GLU A 111 -24.88 -32.02 -8.85
C GLU A 111 -25.52 -31.75 -10.23
N GLU A 112 -24.66 -31.69 -11.27
CA GLU A 112 -25.01 -31.57 -12.69
C GLU A 112 -26.10 -32.57 -13.14
N ILE A 113 -27.29 -32.07 -13.52
CA ILE A 113 -28.29 -32.84 -14.25
C ILE A 113 -28.46 -32.24 -15.65
N LEU A 114 -27.86 -32.90 -16.64
CA LEU A 114 -28.11 -32.70 -18.07
C LEU A 114 -29.59 -32.98 -18.41
N ASP A 115 -30.27 -31.98 -18.99
CA ASP A 115 -31.64 -32.12 -19.49
C ASP A 115 -31.76 -33.26 -20.54
N PRO A 116 -32.78 -34.14 -20.45
CA PRO A 116 -32.95 -35.25 -21.39
C PRO A 116 -33.52 -34.79 -22.73
N PHE A 117 -32.73 -34.95 -23.79
CA PHE A 117 -33.11 -34.73 -25.20
C PHE A 117 -34.36 -35.53 -25.61
N LYS A 118 -35.43 -34.85 -26.06
CA LYS A 118 -36.62 -35.49 -26.67
C LYS A 118 -36.41 -35.70 -28.19
N PRO A 119 -36.41 -36.94 -28.71
CA PRO A 119 -36.20 -37.18 -30.13
C PRO A 119 -37.42 -36.76 -30.97
N LEU A 120 -37.16 -36.04 -32.07
CA LEU A 120 -38.19 -35.62 -33.04
C LEU A 120 -38.80 -36.82 -33.77
N VAL A 121 -40.13 -36.83 -33.89
CA VAL A 121 -40.90 -37.90 -34.55
C VAL A 121 -41.03 -37.58 -36.05
N PRO A 122 -40.71 -38.53 -36.96
CA PRO A 122 -40.79 -38.30 -38.40
C PRO A 122 -42.24 -38.09 -38.87
N LYS A 123 -42.47 -37.03 -39.65
CA LYS A 123 -43.76 -36.76 -40.30
C LYS A 123 -43.84 -37.50 -41.65
N PRO A 124 -45.03 -37.90 -42.10
CA PRO A 124 -45.19 -38.61 -43.36
C PRO A 124 -44.72 -37.77 -44.56
N TRP A 125 -44.09 -38.43 -45.53
CA TRP A 125 -43.59 -37.80 -46.75
C TRP A 125 -44.75 -37.31 -47.62
N VAL A 126 -44.66 -36.08 -48.12
CA VAL A 126 -45.63 -35.50 -49.03
C VAL A 126 -44.98 -35.34 -50.39
N SER A 127 -45.47 -36.10 -51.38
CA SER A 127 -44.98 -36.05 -52.76
C SER A 127 -45.30 -34.72 -53.43
N LEU A 128 -44.31 -34.13 -54.09
CA LEU A 128 -44.46 -32.92 -54.92
C LEU A 128 -44.35 -33.22 -56.43
N GLY A 129 -44.49 -34.49 -56.85
CA GLY A 129 -44.71 -34.88 -58.25
C GLY A 129 -43.49 -35.27 -59.09
N SER A 130 -42.27 -35.14 -58.58
CA SER A 130 -41.02 -35.49 -59.28
C SER A 130 -40.68 -36.98 -59.34
N GLU A 131 -41.49 -37.83 -58.71
CA GLU A 131 -41.23 -39.27 -58.57
C GLU A 131 -41.36 -40.04 -59.89
N LYS A 132 -42.22 -39.54 -60.80
CA LYS A 132 -42.48 -40.17 -62.10
C LYS A 132 -41.27 -40.12 -63.05
N GLU A 133 -40.59 -38.99 -63.12
CA GLU A 133 -39.39 -38.86 -63.98
C GLU A 133 -38.25 -39.77 -63.48
N VAL A 134 -38.11 -39.89 -62.16
CA VAL A 134 -37.06 -40.73 -61.55
C VAL A 134 -37.30 -42.22 -61.80
N GLU A 135 -38.56 -42.69 -61.79
CA GLU A 135 -38.86 -44.09 -62.12
C GLU A 135 -38.62 -44.39 -63.61
N GLU A 136 -38.94 -43.46 -64.51
CA GLU A 136 -38.76 -43.63 -65.96
C GLU A 136 -37.27 -43.70 -66.37
N GLU A 137 -36.39 -42.99 -65.67
CA GLU A 137 -34.94 -43.02 -65.94
C GLU A 137 -34.17 -44.12 -65.18
N SER A 138 -34.85 -44.92 -64.35
CA SER A 138 -34.20 -45.93 -63.51
C SER A 138 -33.86 -47.22 -64.28
N VAL A 139 -32.56 -47.51 -64.42
CA VAL A 139 -32.03 -48.70 -65.13
C VAL A 139 -32.19 -49.96 -64.29
N LYS A 140 -32.88 -50.99 -64.81
CA LYS A 140 -33.07 -52.30 -64.16
C LYS A 140 -32.09 -53.35 -64.69
N ASP A 141 -31.29 -53.93 -63.80
CA ASP A 141 -30.18 -54.84 -64.14
C ASP A 141 -30.66 -56.31 -64.11
N ASN A 142 -30.67 -56.98 -65.27
CA ASN A 142 -31.41 -58.25 -65.50
C ASN A 142 -30.57 -59.54 -65.52
N VAL A 143 -29.31 -59.53 -65.07
CA VAL A 143 -28.43 -60.73 -65.17
C VAL A 143 -27.94 -61.23 -63.81
N THR A 144 -28.15 -62.52 -63.56
CA THR A 144 -27.77 -63.23 -62.32
C THR A 144 -26.26 -63.43 -62.20
N LYS A 145 -25.66 -63.06 -61.05
CA LYS A 145 -24.21 -63.17 -60.78
C LYS A 145 -23.89 -64.37 -59.89
N ILE A 146 -22.80 -65.09 -60.18
CA ILE A 146 -22.33 -66.27 -59.42
C ILE A 146 -21.27 -65.85 -58.38
N LYS A 147 -21.28 -66.47 -57.18
CA LYS A 147 -20.32 -66.24 -56.08
C LYS A 147 -19.60 -67.55 -55.70
N PHE A 148 -18.30 -67.47 -55.45
CA PHE A 148 -17.50 -68.57 -54.87
C PHE A 148 -17.07 -68.25 -53.43
N LYS A 149 -16.91 -69.30 -52.61
CA LYS A 149 -16.47 -69.21 -51.20
C LYS A 149 -15.36 -70.23 -50.95
N ILE A 150 -14.22 -69.77 -50.46
CA ILE A 150 -13.07 -70.62 -50.07
C ILE A 150 -12.96 -70.59 -48.54
N SER A 151 -12.75 -71.76 -47.92
CA SER A 151 -12.65 -71.90 -46.45
C SER A 151 -11.63 -72.97 -46.07
N ARG A 152 -10.89 -72.75 -44.98
CA ARG A 152 -9.91 -73.69 -44.41
C ARG A 152 -10.50 -74.43 -43.20
N VAL A 153 -10.12 -75.69 -42.99
CA VAL A 153 -10.66 -76.54 -41.91
C VAL A 153 -10.20 -76.04 -40.54
N ARG A 154 -11.15 -75.86 -39.60
CA ARG A 154 -10.97 -75.15 -38.32
C ARG A 154 -9.87 -75.71 -37.40
N ARG A 155 -9.67 -77.03 -37.36
CA ARG A 155 -8.61 -77.64 -36.52
C ARG A 155 -7.18 -77.23 -36.91
N ASN A 156 -7.00 -76.72 -38.13
CA ASN A 156 -5.71 -76.25 -38.63
C ASN A 156 -5.52 -74.74 -38.40
N PHE A 157 -6.47 -74.07 -37.75
CA PHE A 157 -6.29 -72.68 -37.31
C PHE A 157 -5.46 -72.66 -36.04
N GLY A 158 -4.35 -71.94 -36.04
CA GLY A 158 -3.49 -71.76 -34.87
C GLY A 158 -2.54 -72.92 -34.55
N ALA A 159 -2.55 -74.02 -35.32
CA ALA A 159 -1.54 -75.06 -35.21
C ALA A 159 -0.16 -74.53 -35.67
N PRO A 160 0.95 -74.90 -35.01
CA PRO A 160 2.28 -74.42 -35.41
C PRO A 160 2.61 -74.89 -36.82
N ILE A 161 2.83 -73.93 -37.72
CA ILE A 161 3.20 -74.18 -39.11
C ILE A 161 4.71 -74.07 -39.20
N ALA A 162 5.38 -75.17 -39.52
CA ALA A 162 6.77 -75.13 -39.94
C ALA A 162 6.81 -74.65 -41.39
N PHE A 163 7.25 -73.42 -41.60
CA PHE A 163 7.49 -72.90 -42.93
C PHE A 163 8.76 -73.55 -43.49
N THR A 164 8.67 -74.08 -44.71
CA THR A 164 9.81 -74.55 -45.48
C THR A 164 9.83 -73.78 -46.78
N ASP A 165 10.97 -73.23 -47.17
CA ASP A 165 11.11 -72.61 -48.47
C ASP A 165 10.96 -73.69 -49.56
N LYS A 166 9.87 -73.62 -50.31
CA LYS A 166 9.66 -74.42 -51.51
C LYS A 166 9.83 -73.50 -52.72
N ASN A 167 10.70 -73.90 -53.63
CA ASN A 167 10.86 -73.20 -54.90
C ASN A 167 9.57 -73.35 -55.73
N ALA A 168 9.12 -72.28 -56.38
CA ALA A 168 7.80 -72.18 -57.04
C ALA A 168 7.56 -73.23 -58.16
N SER A 169 8.63 -73.89 -58.64
CA SER A 169 8.58 -74.98 -59.62
C SER A 169 8.20 -76.34 -59.03
N HIS A 170 8.24 -76.53 -57.70
CA HIS A 170 8.06 -77.83 -57.04
C HIS A 170 6.69 -78.03 -56.35
N GLY A 171 5.72 -77.13 -56.59
CA GLY A 171 4.34 -77.29 -56.13
C GLY A 171 3.36 -77.42 -57.30
N THR A 172 2.39 -78.34 -57.20
CA THR A 172 1.31 -78.55 -58.16
C THR A 172 0.38 -77.34 -58.35
N ASP A 173 0.51 -76.32 -57.48
CA ASP A 173 -0.23 -75.05 -57.55
C ASP A 173 0.65 -73.92 -58.11
N GLY A 174 1.53 -74.24 -59.07
CA GLY A 174 2.33 -73.27 -59.82
C GLY A 174 1.53 -72.55 -60.91
N TYR A 175 1.97 -71.36 -61.30
CA TYR A 175 1.32 -70.48 -62.27
C TYR A 175 1.12 -71.15 -63.65
N VAL A 176 -0.13 -71.23 -64.14
CA VAL A 176 -0.47 -71.76 -65.48
C VAL A 176 -0.86 -70.59 -66.38
N GLU A 177 -0.08 -70.36 -67.43
CA GLU A 177 -0.40 -69.37 -68.46
C GLU A 177 -1.36 -69.99 -69.52
N CYS A 178 -2.47 -69.31 -69.81
CA CYS A 178 -3.44 -69.72 -70.84
C CYS A 178 -3.40 -68.74 -72.01
N THR A 179 -2.93 -69.19 -73.18
CA THR A 179 -2.92 -68.38 -74.41
C THR A 179 -4.18 -68.60 -75.23
N SER A 180 -4.68 -67.53 -75.85
CA SER A 180 -5.87 -67.55 -76.70
C SER A 180 -5.63 -68.22 -78.05
N TYR A 181 -6.58 -69.02 -78.53
CA TYR A 181 -6.63 -69.55 -79.90
C TYR A 181 -7.84 -68.95 -80.65
N GLU A 182 -7.66 -68.60 -81.92
CA GLU A 182 -8.73 -68.06 -82.77
C GLU A 182 -9.63 -69.18 -83.31
N ASP A 183 -10.86 -69.21 -82.81
CA ASP A 183 -11.93 -70.04 -83.36
C ASP A 183 -12.63 -69.29 -84.52
N LYS A 184 -12.68 -69.94 -85.69
CA LYS A 184 -13.15 -69.34 -86.95
C LYS A 184 -14.67 -69.40 -87.13
N THR A 185 -15.41 -69.87 -86.12
CA THR A 185 -16.86 -70.13 -86.23
C THR A 185 -17.75 -68.89 -86.13
N PHE A 186 -17.22 -67.70 -85.84
CA PHE A 186 -18.03 -66.50 -85.72
C PHE A 186 -17.45 -65.30 -86.50
N SER A 187 -18.11 -64.95 -87.61
CA SER A 187 -17.88 -63.70 -88.33
C SER A 187 -18.78 -62.60 -87.77
N ILE A 188 -18.21 -61.65 -87.03
CA ILE A 188 -18.95 -60.55 -86.38
C ILE A 188 -19.16 -59.41 -87.39
N LYS A 189 -20.42 -59.01 -87.62
CA LYS A 189 -20.74 -57.77 -88.36
C LYS A 189 -20.54 -56.57 -87.43
N MET A 190 -19.66 -55.65 -87.81
CA MET A 190 -19.33 -54.47 -87.02
C MET A 190 -20.32 -53.33 -87.35
N LEU A 191 -21.02 -52.82 -86.35
CA LEU A 191 -21.83 -51.59 -86.42
C LEU A 191 -21.27 -50.62 -85.38
N GLU A 192 -21.01 -49.38 -85.79
CA GLU A 192 -20.51 -48.35 -84.87
C GLU A 192 -21.64 -47.80 -84.01
N LYS A 193 -21.35 -47.72 -82.70
CA LYS A 193 -22.22 -47.15 -81.69
C LYS A 193 -21.35 -46.18 -80.89
N ASP A 194 -21.70 -44.91 -80.91
CA ASP A 194 -21.05 -43.94 -80.04
C ASP A 194 -21.40 -44.26 -78.58
N VAL A 195 -20.36 -44.52 -77.80
CA VAL A 195 -20.46 -44.83 -76.37
C VAL A 195 -19.49 -43.93 -75.63
N GLY A 196 -20.02 -43.03 -74.81
CA GLY A 196 -19.24 -42.31 -73.81
C GLY A 196 -18.98 -43.22 -72.61
N LEU A 197 -17.71 -43.45 -72.28
CA LEU A 197 -17.28 -44.24 -71.12
C LEU A 197 -16.69 -43.30 -70.07
N GLN A 198 -17.42 -43.07 -68.97
CA GLN A 198 -16.89 -42.38 -67.81
C GLN A 198 -16.43 -43.42 -66.77
N ILE A 199 -15.11 -43.65 -66.71
CA ILE A 199 -14.48 -44.51 -65.71
C ILE A 199 -14.34 -43.71 -64.42
N VAL A 200 -15.42 -43.62 -63.66
CA VAL A 200 -15.37 -43.22 -62.26
C VAL A 200 -15.90 -44.40 -61.46
N PRO A 201 -15.17 -44.91 -60.44
CA PRO A 201 -15.67 -45.98 -59.60
C PRO A 201 -17.04 -45.56 -59.06
N LYS A 202 -18.03 -46.45 -59.08
CA LYS A 202 -19.39 -46.12 -58.59
C LYS A 202 -19.30 -45.64 -57.15
N VAL A 203 -19.33 -44.32 -56.96
CA VAL A 203 -19.25 -43.71 -55.64
C VAL A 203 -20.67 -43.71 -55.08
N ARG A 204 -20.90 -44.48 -54.02
CA ARG A 204 -22.17 -44.46 -53.30
C ARG A 204 -22.04 -43.48 -52.14
N VAL A 205 -22.77 -42.37 -52.20
CA VAL A 205 -22.86 -41.46 -51.06
C VAL A 205 -23.83 -42.08 -50.06
N ALA A 206 -23.29 -42.56 -48.94
CA ALA A 206 -24.07 -43.06 -47.81
C ALA A 206 -23.92 -42.08 -46.65
N SER A 207 -25.02 -41.48 -46.22
CA SER A 207 -25.08 -40.72 -44.98
C SER A 207 -25.59 -41.62 -43.87
N THR A 208 -24.80 -41.78 -42.81
CA THR A 208 -25.22 -42.47 -41.59
C THR A 208 -25.31 -41.45 -40.47
N GLN A 209 -26.49 -41.32 -39.87
CA GLN A 209 -26.67 -40.54 -38.66
C GLN A 209 -26.72 -41.50 -37.47
N THR A 210 -25.72 -41.41 -36.58
CA THR A 210 -25.71 -42.19 -35.35
C THR A 210 -26.79 -41.64 -34.41
N LYS A 211 -27.69 -42.50 -33.95
CA LYS A 211 -28.60 -42.13 -32.86
C LYS A 211 -27.73 -41.96 -31.60
N TRP A 212 -27.65 -40.75 -31.06
CA TRP A 212 -26.86 -40.48 -29.86
C TRP A 212 -27.52 -41.19 -28.66
N THR A 213 -27.02 -42.37 -28.31
CA THR A 213 -27.38 -43.06 -27.06
C THR A 213 -26.35 -42.70 -26.01
N TYR A 214 -26.72 -41.87 -25.04
CA TYR A 214 -25.87 -41.62 -23.88
C TYR A 214 -26.01 -42.83 -22.92
N PRO A 215 -24.95 -43.62 -22.66
CA PRO A 215 -25.00 -44.58 -21.57
C PRO A 215 -25.02 -43.80 -20.24
N LYS A 216 -26.13 -43.83 -19.50
CA LYS A 216 -26.14 -43.32 -18.12
C LYS A 216 -25.50 -44.38 -17.22
N ASN A 217 -24.36 -44.07 -16.64
CA ASN A 217 -23.80 -44.88 -15.56
C ASN A 217 -24.79 -44.82 -14.38
N ALA A 218 -25.40 -45.96 -14.05
CA ALA A 218 -26.27 -46.08 -12.89
C ALA A 218 -25.47 -46.75 -11.76
N ALA A 219 -25.21 -46.00 -10.70
CA ALA A 219 -24.69 -46.54 -9.45
C ALA A 219 -25.72 -46.26 -8.36
N THR A 220 -26.18 -47.30 -7.66
CA THR A 220 -27.03 -47.16 -6.49
C THR A 220 -26.16 -47.04 -5.25
N GLN A 221 -26.21 -45.88 -4.60
CA GLN A 221 -25.71 -45.69 -3.24
C GLN A 221 -26.88 -45.92 -2.26
N TYR A 222 -26.71 -46.82 -1.31
CA TYR A 222 -27.71 -47.00 -0.25
C TYR A 222 -27.46 -45.96 0.84
N CYS A 223 -28.52 -45.24 1.22
CA CYS A 223 -28.53 -44.49 2.47
C CYS A 223 -29.03 -45.42 3.59
N PRO A 224 -28.49 -45.31 4.82
CA PRO A 224 -29.03 -46.04 5.96
C PRO A 224 -30.49 -45.64 6.17
N ARG A 225 -31.37 -46.63 6.32
CA ARG A 225 -32.79 -46.40 6.60
C ARG A 225 -32.91 -45.56 7.87
N GLN A 226 -33.45 -44.36 7.75
CA GLN A 226 -33.83 -43.57 8.92
C GLN A 226 -35.12 -44.17 9.48
N LEU A 227 -35.06 -44.64 10.72
CA LEU A 227 -36.24 -45.10 11.44
C LEU A 227 -37.17 -43.92 11.70
N SER A 228 -38.47 -44.13 11.54
CA SER A 228 -39.49 -43.19 11.97
C SER A 228 -39.41 -42.95 13.48
N GLU A 229 -39.96 -41.84 13.97
CA GLU A 229 -39.92 -41.56 15.42
C GLU A 229 -40.63 -42.62 16.26
N GLU A 230 -41.68 -43.24 15.70
CA GLU A 230 -42.40 -44.37 16.31
C GLU A 230 -41.52 -45.61 16.43
N GLU A 231 -40.82 -46.00 15.35
CA GLU A 231 -39.88 -47.13 15.35
C GLU A 231 -38.68 -46.89 16.27
N LYS A 232 -38.21 -45.63 16.39
CA LYS A 232 -37.15 -45.27 17.35
C LYS A 232 -37.64 -45.43 18.78
N ALA A 233 -38.85 -44.98 19.09
CA ALA A 233 -39.45 -45.13 20.42
C ALA A 233 -39.64 -46.62 20.78
N GLU A 234 -40.13 -47.43 19.83
CA GLU A 234 -40.27 -48.88 20.00
C GLU A 234 -38.91 -49.54 20.26
N SER A 235 -37.89 -49.20 19.47
CA SER A 235 -36.53 -49.72 19.66
C SER A 235 -35.91 -49.29 20.99
N LEU A 236 -36.14 -48.05 21.45
CA LEU A 236 -35.65 -47.53 22.73
C LEU A 236 -36.33 -48.21 23.92
N SER A 237 -37.60 -48.59 23.76
CA SER A 237 -38.36 -49.34 24.77
C SER A 237 -38.08 -50.84 24.79
N SER A 238 -37.29 -51.36 23.83
CA SER A 238 -37.00 -52.78 23.69
C SER A 238 -36.17 -53.33 24.84
N GLU A 239 -36.62 -54.45 25.43
CA GLU A 239 -35.86 -55.16 26.47
C GLU A 239 -34.47 -55.61 25.99
N LYS A 240 -34.34 -55.97 24.71
CA LYS A 240 -33.06 -56.36 24.10
C LYS A 240 -32.02 -55.23 24.15
N LEU A 241 -32.46 -53.99 23.92
CA LEU A 241 -31.58 -52.83 23.99
C LEU A 241 -31.19 -52.56 25.44
N LYS A 242 -32.11 -52.71 26.39
CA LYS A 242 -31.84 -52.54 27.81
C LYS A 242 -30.82 -53.56 28.34
N GLU A 243 -30.94 -54.82 27.95
CA GLU A 243 -29.94 -55.86 28.27
C GLU A 243 -28.57 -55.54 27.68
N PHE A 244 -28.54 -55.11 26.40
CA PHE A 244 -27.30 -54.67 25.75
C PHE A 244 -26.66 -53.49 26.48
N LEU A 245 -27.42 -52.43 26.76
CA LEU A 245 -26.93 -51.25 27.48
C LEU A 245 -26.41 -51.61 28.87
N THR A 246 -27.08 -52.50 29.59
CA THR A 246 -26.62 -52.97 30.91
C THR A 246 -25.29 -53.73 30.79
N SER A 247 -25.10 -54.52 29.73
CA SER A 247 -23.84 -55.23 29.49
C SER A 247 -22.69 -54.32 29.05
N VAL A 248 -22.99 -53.25 28.31
CA VAL A 248 -21.98 -52.35 27.71
C VAL A 248 -21.65 -51.17 28.63
N HIS A 249 -22.59 -50.74 29.47
CA HIS A 249 -22.44 -49.63 30.42
C HIS A 249 -21.15 -49.76 31.23
N LEU A 250 -20.85 -50.94 31.78
CA LEU A 250 -19.65 -51.16 32.59
C LEU A 250 -18.36 -50.91 31.77
N ARG A 251 -18.35 -51.29 30.49
CA ARG A 251 -17.19 -51.08 29.60
C ARG A 251 -16.99 -49.61 29.27
N VAL A 252 -18.09 -48.88 29.05
CA VAL A 252 -18.07 -47.44 28.78
C VAL A 252 -17.65 -46.67 30.03
N GLU A 253 -18.13 -47.04 31.21
CA GLU A 253 -17.77 -46.41 32.47
C GLU A 253 -16.27 -46.52 32.76
N ILE A 254 -15.67 -47.70 32.57
CA ILE A 254 -14.23 -47.90 32.73
C ILE A 254 -13.44 -47.01 31.76
N ALA A 255 -13.88 -46.90 30.50
CA ALA A 255 -13.22 -46.05 29.50
C ALA A 255 -13.32 -44.55 29.84
N LEU A 256 -14.46 -44.11 30.37
CA LEU A 256 -14.65 -42.73 30.82
C LEU A 256 -13.77 -42.41 32.03
N GLN A 257 -13.73 -43.29 33.03
CA GLN A 257 -12.86 -43.14 34.20
C GLN A 257 -11.38 -43.05 33.78
N GLN A 258 -10.94 -43.89 32.82
CA GLN A 258 -9.58 -43.84 32.31
C GLN A 258 -9.24 -42.49 31.66
N ASN A 259 -10.16 -41.94 30.87
CA ASN A 259 -9.98 -40.62 30.23
C ASN A 259 -9.99 -39.47 31.24
N GLU A 260 -10.76 -39.57 32.33
CA GLU A 260 -10.82 -38.56 33.39
C GLU A 260 -9.58 -38.57 34.29
N ILE A 261 -9.06 -39.77 34.60
CA ILE A 261 -7.85 -39.92 35.43
C ILE A 261 -6.64 -39.26 34.75
N MET A 262 -6.47 -39.43 33.44
CA MET A 262 -5.35 -38.85 32.70
C MET A 262 -5.62 -38.77 31.20
N ASN A 263 -5.49 -37.58 30.64
CA ASN A 263 -5.48 -37.40 29.20
C ASN A 263 -4.07 -37.67 28.64
N ALA A 264 -3.83 -38.87 28.13
CA ALA A 264 -2.53 -39.27 27.56
C ALA A 264 -2.12 -38.50 26.30
N PHE A 265 -3.03 -37.74 25.69
CA PHE A 265 -2.80 -36.93 24.49
C PHE A 265 -2.74 -35.44 24.77
N PHE A 266 -2.74 -35.04 26.05
CA PHE A 266 -2.53 -33.63 26.40
C PHE A 266 -1.08 -33.24 26.12
N ASP A 267 -0.89 -32.20 25.31
CA ASP A 267 0.42 -31.68 24.96
C ASP A 267 0.81 -30.60 25.97
N ASP A 268 1.55 -31.00 27.00
CA ASP A 268 2.06 -30.10 28.04
C ASP A 268 2.90 -28.96 27.44
N TRP A 269 3.63 -29.21 26.34
CA TRP A 269 4.48 -28.18 25.71
C TRP A 269 3.65 -27.10 25.02
N LYS A 270 2.52 -27.48 24.43
CA LYS A 270 1.57 -26.53 23.86
C LYS A 270 0.84 -25.74 24.95
N ALA A 271 0.48 -26.38 26.06
CA ALA A 271 -0.12 -25.70 27.21
C ALA A 271 0.83 -24.70 27.89
N LEU A 272 2.14 -24.98 27.86
CA LEU A 272 3.18 -24.06 28.36
C LEU A 272 3.56 -22.95 27.36
N ALA A 273 3.16 -23.05 26.09
CA ALA A 273 3.60 -22.13 25.04
C ALA A 273 2.89 -20.76 25.07
N ASP A 274 1.78 -20.63 25.78
CA ASP A 274 1.01 -19.38 25.87
C ASP A 274 1.61 -18.32 26.80
N ASP A 275 2.68 -18.64 27.54
CA ASP A 275 3.42 -17.70 28.40
C ASP A 275 4.78 -17.26 27.82
N LYS A 276 4.90 -17.15 26.49
CA LYS A 276 6.04 -16.49 25.83
C LYS A 276 6.05 -14.96 25.97
N SER A 277 5.47 -14.41 27.04
CA SER A 277 5.73 -13.05 27.53
C SER A 277 6.36 -12.99 28.92
N SER A 278 6.57 -14.14 29.58
CA SER A 278 7.20 -14.22 30.90
C SER A 278 8.31 -15.27 30.93
N SER A 279 9.25 -15.20 29.97
CA SER A 279 10.55 -15.80 30.23
C SER A 279 11.23 -15.00 31.34
N ASP A 280 11.54 -15.71 32.41
CA ASP A 280 12.01 -15.35 33.74
C ASP A 280 13.36 -14.59 33.79
N GLY A 281 13.44 -13.49 33.06
CA GLY A 281 14.45 -12.45 33.19
C GLY A 281 13.75 -11.12 33.00
N LYS A 282 14.01 -10.13 33.85
CA LYS A 282 13.60 -8.75 33.55
C LYS A 282 14.03 -8.47 32.11
N PRO A 283 13.15 -8.02 31.20
CA PRO A 283 13.59 -7.68 29.85
C PRO A 283 14.66 -6.60 30.01
N ASP A 284 15.91 -6.93 29.69
CA ASP A 284 17.03 -6.03 29.93
C ASP A 284 16.75 -4.73 29.16
N VAL A 285 16.56 -3.64 29.91
CA VAL A 285 16.31 -2.31 29.36
C VAL A 285 17.68 -1.69 29.11
N TYR A 286 18.24 -1.88 27.93
CA TYR A 286 19.52 -1.27 27.55
C TYR A 286 19.46 -0.69 26.14
N LEU A 287 20.31 0.30 25.90
CA LEU A 287 20.62 0.82 24.58
C LEU A 287 21.84 0.06 24.06
N LYS A 288 21.67 -0.65 22.96
CA LYS A 288 22.76 -1.46 22.38
C LYS A 288 23.62 -0.55 21.50
N ALA A 289 24.92 -0.50 21.74
CA ALA A 289 25.81 0.27 20.86
C ALA A 289 25.78 -0.30 19.44
N HIS A 290 25.42 0.53 18.46
CA HIS A 290 25.37 0.15 17.05
C HIS A 290 26.65 0.58 16.34
N GLN A 291 26.95 1.88 16.36
CA GLN A 291 28.12 2.44 15.68
C GLN A 291 28.56 3.74 16.35
N SER A 292 29.77 4.21 16.06
CA SER A 292 30.23 5.54 16.48
C SER A 292 31.00 6.21 15.35
N PHE A 293 30.75 7.50 15.14
CA PHE A 293 31.34 8.30 14.08
C PHE A 293 32.23 9.38 14.68
N THR A 294 33.43 9.52 14.14
CA THR A 294 34.36 10.59 14.49
C THR A 294 35.28 10.88 13.31
N ASN A 295 35.71 12.12 13.18
CA ASN A 295 36.64 12.54 12.12
C ASN A 295 37.75 13.39 12.72
N GLN A 296 38.99 12.96 12.52
CA GLN A 296 40.16 13.61 13.12
C GLN A 296 40.42 15.02 12.57
N GLN A 297 39.97 15.32 11.36
CA GLN A 297 40.20 16.61 10.70
C GLN A 297 39.17 17.66 11.11
N TYR A 298 37.89 17.27 11.23
CA TYR A 298 36.78 18.21 11.41
C TYR A 298 36.09 18.14 12.78
N LEU A 299 36.19 17.03 13.51
CA LEU A 299 35.50 16.84 14.80
C LEU A 299 36.44 16.76 16.02
N LYS A 300 37.74 16.52 15.82
CA LYS A 300 38.69 16.40 16.92
C LYS A 300 38.73 17.70 17.76
N ASP A 301 38.63 17.56 19.08
CA ASP A 301 38.64 18.66 20.05
C ASP A 301 37.53 19.70 19.80
N ARG A 302 36.45 19.31 19.11
CA ARG A 302 35.28 20.13 18.83
C ARG A 302 34.03 19.52 19.44
N THR A 303 33.15 20.38 19.95
CA THR A 303 31.88 19.97 20.53
C THR A 303 30.85 19.83 19.41
N ILE A 304 30.21 18.67 19.30
CA ILE A 304 29.07 18.50 18.40
C ILE A 304 27.92 19.38 18.88
N SER A 305 27.40 20.23 17.99
CA SER A 305 26.38 21.22 18.32
C SER A 305 24.97 20.75 17.99
N CYS A 306 24.81 20.02 16.89
CA CYS A 306 23.51 19.55 16.40
C CYS A 306 23.69 18.24 15.61
N VAL A 307 22.69 17.37 15.73
CA VAL A 307 22.62 16.08 15.02
C VAL A 307 21.22 15.93 14.43
N CYS A 308 21.14 15.66 13.14
CA CYS A 308 19.88 15.48 12.45
C CYS A 308 19.91 14.23 11.57
N TRP A 309 18.90 13.38 11.71
CA TRP A 309 18.68 12.23 10.82
C TRP A 309 18.20 12.72 9.47
N HIS A 310 18.69 12.08 8.41
CA HIS A 310 18.15 12.35 7.09
C HIS A 310 16.68 11.90 7.02
N PRO A 311 15.80 12.72 6.43
CA PRO A 311 14.35 12.52 6.50
C PRO A 311 13.79 11.32 5.74
N THR A 312 14.35 11.01 4.58
CA THR A 312 13.79 10.02 3.64
C THR A 312 14.66 8.78 3.52
N ILE A 313 15.97 8.98 3.38
CA ILE A 313 16.97 7.91 3.34
C ILE A 313 17.33 7.47 4.76
N SER A 314 17.08 6.20 5.08
CA SER A 314 17.48 5.58 6.36
C SER A 314 18.99 5.42 6.46
N GLY A 315 19.54 5.55 7.67
CA GLY A 315 20.96 5.29 7.92
C GLY A 315 21.90 6.45 7.58
N ILE A 316 21.38 7.60 7.14
CA ILE A 316 22.16 8.83 6.94
C ILE A 316 21.96 9.77 8.14
N ILE A 317 23.07 10.28 8.68
CA ILE A 317 23.09 11.21 9.80
C ILE A 317 23.97 12.41 9.45
N ALA A 318 23.41 13.62 9.60
CA ALA A 318 24.17 14.85 9.51
C ALA A 318 24.64 15.31 10.91
N VAL A 319 25.86 15.81 11.00
CA VAL A 319 26.49 16.29 12.23
C VAL A 319 27.17 17.63 11.99
N SER A 320 26.91 18.61 12.86
CA SER A 320 27.67 19.85 12.92
C SER A 320 28.50 19.92 14.19
N ALA A 321 29.67 20.53 14.11
CA ALA A 321 30.53 20.77 15.26
C ALA A 321 30.95 22.23 15.34
N ARG A 322 31.25 22.67 16.56
CA ARG A 322 31.76 24.00 16.87
C ARG A 322 32.98 23.91 17.76
N GLU A 323 33.83 24.92 17.70
CA GLU A 323 34.98 25.01 18.59
C GLU A 323 34.52 25.26 20.03
N GLN A 324 35.14 24.51 20.95
CA GLN A 324 34.97 24.72 22.37
C GLN A 324 35.99 25.78 22.82
N LEU A 325 35.57 27.05 22.84
CA LEU A 325 36.42 28.13 23.35
C LEU A 325 35.88 28.61 24.70
N SER A 326 36.72 28.61 25.74
CA SER A 326 36.40 29.37 26.95
C SER A 326 36.30 30.86 26.63
N TYR A 327 35.50 31.62 27.38
CA TYR A 327 35.31 33.06 27.14
C TYR A 327 36.65 33.84 27.08
N GLU A 328 37.63 33.45 27.90
CA GLU A 328 38.97 34.04 27.88
C GLU A 328 39.78 33.66 26.62
N GLU A 329 39.58 32.46 26.08
CA GLU A 329 40.20 31.99 24.85
C GLU A 329 39.53 32.59 23.60
N GLN A 330 38.22 32.83 23.62
CA GLN A 330 37.51 33.57 22.55
C GLN A 330 38.11 34.97 22.36
N ILE A 331 38.42 35.67 23.46
CA ILE A 331 39.06 36.99 23.42
C ILE A 331 40.49 36.89 22.86
N LYS A 332 41.24 35.85 23.23
CA LYS A 332 42.63 35.64 22.75
C LYS A 332 42.69 35.18 21.28
N LEU A 333 41.76 34.34 20.83
CA LEU A 333 41.69 33.80 19.46
C LEU A 333 41.06 34.75 18.45
N SER A 334 40.29 35.75 18.88
CA SER A 334 39.84 36.85 17.99
C SER A 334 41.00 37.55 17.24
N LYS A 335 42.25 37.40 17.72
CA LYS A 335 43.48 37.89 17.09
C LYS A 335 44.24 36.86 16.25
N LYS A 336 43.81 35.60 16.22
CA LYS A 336 44.47 34.47 15.52
C LYS A 336 43.42 33.78 14.63
N SER A 337 43.16 34.38 13.48
CA SER A 337 42.12 33.95 12.55
C SER A 337 42.51 32.66 11.79
N LEU A 338 41.53 31.76 11.61
CA LEU A 338 41.34 30.89 10.43
C LEU A 338 42.34 29.74 10.19
N LEU A 339 42.32 28.68 10.99
CA LEU A 339 42.96 27.42 10.58
C LEU A 339 41.99 26.27 10.29
N HIS A 340 40.73 26.35 10.73
CA HIS A 340 39.80 25.23 10.62
C HIS A 340 38.46 25.66 10.02
N GLN A 341 38.09 25.05 8.88
CA GLN A 341 36.80 25.26 8.24
C GLN A 341 35.67 24.66 9.08
N SER A 342 34.57 25.39 9.19
CA SER A 342 33.33 24.92 9.82
C SER A 342 32.53 24.13 8.79
N VAL A 343 32.12 22.92 9.13
CA VAL A 343 31.46 22.00 8.19
C VAL A 343 30.29 21.25 8.82
N ILE A 344 29.35 20.81 7.99
CA ILE A 344 28.40 19.74 8.32
C ILE A 344 28.89 18.46 7.65
N LEU A 345 29.02 17.38 8.42
CA LEU A 345 29.40 16.06 7.92
C LEU A 345 28.15 15.18 7.80
N LEU A 346 27.91 14.61 6.63
CA LEU A 346 26.90 13.58 6.43
C LEU A 346 27.57 12.21 6.46
N TRP A 347 27.16 11.38 7.40
CA TRP A 347 27.60 10.01 7.58
C TRP A 347 26.55 9.03 7.09
N SER A 348 26.99 7.86 6.66
CA SER A 348 26.12 6.72 6.35
C SER A 348 26.53 5.54 7.21
N PHE A 349 25.56 4.70 7.57
CA PHE A 349 25.82 3.44 8.27
C PHE A 349 26.69 2.47 7.46
N SER A 350 26.69 2.60 6.12
CA SER A 350 27.51 1.77 5.24
C SER A 350 29.02 2.08 5.35
N ASP A 351 29.39 3.34 5.61
CA ASP A 351 30.79 3.75 5.80
C ASP A 351 30.96 4.59 7.07
N PRO A 352 31.39 3.99 8.19
CA PRO A 352 31.64 4.71 9.44
C PRO A 352 32.93 5.52 9.47
N ILE A 353 33.83 5.30 8.51
CA ILE A 353 35.19 5.86 8.55
C ILE A 353 35.22 7.18 7.76
N HIS A 354 34.52 7.23 6.63
CA HIS A 354 34.50 8.41 5.76
C HIS A 354 33.10 9.03 5.65
N PRO A 355 32.96 10.35 5.85
CA PRO A 355 31.68 11.02 5.59
C PRO A 355 31.37 10.96 4.09
N GLN A 356 30.11 10.77 3.73
CA GLN A 356 29.68 10.73 2.32
C GLN A 356 29.64 12.12 1.67
N LEU A 357 29.36 13.16 2.46
CA LEU A 357 29.25 14.54 1.99
C LEU A 357 29.75 15.49 3.08
N ILE A 358 30.45 16.55 2.66
CA ILE A 358 30.91 17.62 3.55
C ILE A 358 30.29 18.92 3.06
N LEU A 359 29.56 19.63 3.92
CA LEU A 359 28.97 20.93 3.59
C LEU A 359 29.83 22.04 4.20
N GLU A 360 30.40 22.90 3.36
CA GLU A 360 31.24 24.02 3.79
C GLU A 360 30.37 25.16 4.34
N SER A 361 30.76 25.71 5.49
CA SER A 361 30.15 26.89 6.11
C SER A 361 31.19 28.00 6.28
N CYS A 362 30.74 29.25 6.24
CA CYS A 362 31.58 30.40 6.56
C CYS A 362 32.01 30.42 8.03
N GLU A 363 31.16 29.92 8.92
CA GLU A 363 31.28 30.06 10.38
C GLU A 363 30.71 28.84 11.11
N ASP A 364 31.04 28.72 12.39
CA ASP A 364 30.60 27.61 13.25
C ASP A 364 29.08 27.54 13.34
N ILE A 365 28.57 26.33 13.07
CA ILE A 365 27.14 26.03 13.03
C ILE A 365 26.69 25.61 14.42
N TYR A 366 25.66 26.27 14.93
CA TYR A 366 25.08 25.93 16.23
C TYR A 366 23.89 24.98 16.09
N CYS A 367 23.03 25.21 15.09
CA CYS A 367 21.84 24.42 14.81
C CYS A 367 21.63 24.32 13.29
N PHE A 368 21.08 23.21 12.82
CA PHE A 368 20.66 23.04 11.44
C PHE A 368 19.51 22.06 11.33
N GLN A 369 18.75 22.12 10.23
CA GLN A 369 17.63 21.21 10.00
C GLN A 369 17.40 21.00 8.50
N PHE A 370 17.10 19.75 8.11
CA PHE A 370 16.58 19.43 6.79
C PHE A 370 15.19 20.02 6.58
N SER A 371 14.90 20.51 5.37
CA SER A 371 13.56 20.96 5.02
C SER A 371 12.59 19.78 4.98
N PRO A 372 11.44 19.86 5.69
CA PRO A 372 10.44 18.80 5.68
C PRO A 372 9.76 18.60 4.33
N SER A 373 9.67 19.68 3.53
CA SER A 373 9.05 19.67 2.20
C SER A 373 10.01 19.14 1.13
N ASP A 374 11.29 19.49 1.23
CA ASP A 374 12.33 19.06 0.30
C ASP A 374 13.60 18.66 1.07
N PRO A 375 13.85 17.35 1.26
CA PRO A 375 15.05 16.81 1.89
C PRO A 375 16.39 17.32 1.35
N ASN A 376 16.41 17.83 0.11
CA ASN A 376 17.65 18.32 -0.49
C ASN A 376 18.07 19.70 0.03
N ILE A 377 17.18 20.40 0.74
CA ILE A 377 17.47 21.73 1.24
C ILE A 377 17.79 21.65 2.74
N ILE A 378 18.94 22.21 3.13
CA ILE A 378 19.39 22.28 4.51
C ILE A 378 19.56 23.74 4.89
N ALA A 379 18.98 24.15 6.03
CA ALA A 379 19.19 25.47 6.62
C ALA A 379 19.97 25.33 7.92
N ALA A 380 20.94 26.22 8.16
CA ALA A 380 21.70 26.28 9.40
C ALA A 380 21.85 27.70 9.93
N GLY A 381 22.05 27.79 11.24
CA GLY A 381 22.24 29.00 12.01
C GLY A 381 23.64 29.01 12.61
N CYS A 382 24.38 30.09 12.34
CA CYS A 382 25.76 30.25 12.74
C CYS A 382 25.88 30.99 14.09
N ILE A 383 27.05 30.85 14.72
CA ILE A 383 27.39 31.51 15.98
C ILE A 383 27.40 33.05 15.86
N ASN A 384 27.68 33.58 14.67
CA ASN A 384 27.68 35.02 14.43
C ASN A 384 26.29 35.60 14.10
N GLY A 385 25.25 34.78 14.14
CA GLY A 385 23.86 35.16 13.89
C GLY A 385 23.40 35.05 12.44
N GLN A 386 24.30 34.72 11.51
CA GLN A 386 23.95 34.47 10.10
C GLN A 386 23.24 33.12 9.91
N VAL A 387 22.47 33.06 8.83
CA VAL A 387 21.77 31.89 8.30
C VAL A 387 22.44 31.48 7.01
N VAL A 388 22.62 30.17 6.83
CA VAL A 388 23.22 29.57 5.64
C VAL A 388 22.30 28.50 5.09
N LEU A 389 22.23 28.40 3.76
CA LEU A 389 21.40 27.43 3.03
C LEU A 389 22.28 26.58 2.10
N TRP A 390 22.04 25.27 2.06
CA TRP A 390 22.66 24.34 1.11
C TRP A 390 21.60 23.58 0.33
N ASP A 391 21.93 23.25 -0.92
CA ASP A 391 21.19 22.36 -1.80
C ASP A 391 22.07 21.14 -2.12
N ILE A 392 21.61 19.95 -1.71
CA ILE A 392 22.29 18.67 -1.91
C ILE A 392 21.70 17.86 -3.06
N SER A 393 20.80 18.42 -3.87
CA SER A 393 20.11 17.74 -4.98
C SER A 393 21.07 17.08 -5.97
N GLN A 394 22.19 17.75 -6.28
CA GLN A 394 23.25 17.24 -7.18
C GLN A 394 23.95 15.98 -6.65
N HIS A 395 23.81 15.69 -5.36
CA HIS A 395 24.45 14.56 -4.68
C HIS A 395 23.45 13.51 -4.18
N GLY A 396 22.14 13.68 -4.45
CA GLY A 396 21.10 12.77 -4.00
C GLY A 396 21.30 11.30 -4.42
N GLU A 397 21.73 11.05 -5.65
CA GLU A 397 22.01 9.68 -6.14
C GLU A 397 23.17 9.01 -5.39
N LYS A 398 24.18 9.79 -4.97
CA LYS A 398 25.31 9.26 -4.19
C LYS A 398 24.90 8.87 -2.78
N LEU A 399 23.98 9.62 -2.19
CA LEU A 399 23.42 9.32 -0.87
C LEU A 399 22.55 8.04 -0.90
N GLN A 400 21.91 7.72 -2.04
CA GLN A 400 21.06 6.53 -2.20
C GLN A 400 21.82 5.25 -2.55
N ASN A 401 23.01 5.34 -3.14
CA ASN A 401 23.80 4.16 -3.53
C ASN A 401 24.45 3.49 -2.30
N GLU A 402 23.67 2.75 -1.53
CA GLU A 402 24.18 1.75 -0.60
C GLU A 402 24.94 0.68 -1.41
N LYS A 403 26.27 0.66 -1.31
CA LYS A 403 26.99 -0.56 -1.73
C LYS A 403 26.65 -1.65 -0.71
N PRO A 404 26.01 -2.76 -1.10
CA PRO A 404 25.77 -3.85 -0.18
C PRO A 404 27.12 -4.41 0.27
N VAL A 405 27.34 -4.45 1.58
CA VAL A 405 28.46 -5.16 2.20
C VAL A 405 28.24 -6.66 1.94
N PRO A 406 29.20 -7.40 1.36
CA PRO A 406 29.08 -8.85 1.25
C PRO A 406 29.06 -9.44 2.66
N GLU A 407 28.02 -10.21 2.98
CA GLU A 407 27.97 -11.02 4.19
C GLU A 407 29.16 -12.00 4.18
N GLU A 408 30.08 -11.83 5.12
CA GLU A 408 31.16 -12.79 5.36
C GLU A 408 30.55 -14.10 5.87
N VAL A 409 30.50 -15.09 4.99
CA VAL A 409 30.28 -16.49 5.35
C VAL A 409 31.49 -16.95 6.15
N VAL A 410 31.26 -17.19 7.44
CA VAL A 410 32.16 -17.92 8.32
C VAL A 410 32.43 -19.30 7.71
N ASN A 411 33.68 -19.55 7.32
CA ASN A 411 34.25 -20.89 7.30
C ASN A 411 35.73 -20.85 7.65
N SER A 412 36.07 -21.79 8.51
CA SER A 412 37.31 -22.02 9.24
C SER A 412 38.49 -22.48 8.39
N ASP A 413 39.68 -22.20 8.93
CA ASP A 413 40.96 -22.91 8.80
C ASP A 413 41.63 -23.03 7.42
N SER A 414 42.74 -22.30 7.23
CA SER A 414 44.06 -22.89 6.94
C SER A 414 45.13 -21.83 6.63
N GLU A 415 46.17 -21.83 7.48
CA GLU A 415 47.61 -21.62 7.24
C GLU A 415 48.16 -20.56 6.26
N ALA A 416 49.15 -19.85 6.80
CA ALA A 416 50.03 -18.91 6.12
C ALA A 416 50.97 -19.60 5.10
N THR A 417 51.18 -18.98 3.93
CA THR A 417 52.50 -18.93 3.28
C THR A 417 52.58 -17.86 2.19
N THR A 418 53.60 -17.01 2.32
CA THR A 418 54.45 -16.35 1.29
C THR A 418 53.99 -16.30 -0.17
N ALA A 419 54.06 -15.12 -0.79
CA ALA A 419 55.15 -14.73 -1.70
C ALA A 419 54.72 -13.61 -2.67
N ALA A 420 55.64 -12.69 -2.89
CA ALA A 420 55.62 -11.71 -3.98
C ALA A 420 55.85 -12.38 -5.35
N GLU A 421 55.66 -11.54 -6.38
CA GLU A 421 56.07 -11.68 -7.79
C GLU A 421 54.96 -12.03 -8.78
N VAL A 422 54.66 -11.08 -9.67
CA VAL A 422 55.05 -11.10 -11.09
C VAL A 422 54.21 -10.03 -11.80
N ALA A 423 54.86 -8.91 -12.07
CA ALA A 423 54.43 -7.95 -13.07
C ALA A 423 54.59 -8.54 -14.49
N THR A 424 53.98 -7.85 -15.46
CA THR A 424 54.13 -7.94 -16.92
C THR A 424 53.27 -8.94 -17.68
N LYS A 425 52.31 -8.41 -18.46
CA LYS A 425 52.50 -8.23 -19.91
C LYS A 425 51.41 -7.34 -20.53
N VAL A 426 51.85 -6.26 -21.16
CA VAL A 426 51.09 -5.41 -22.08
C VAL A 426 51.22 -5.98 -23.49
N SER A 427 50.17 -5.89 -24.30
CA SER A 427 50.25 -5.73 -25.76
C SER A 427 48.99 -5.01 -26.28
N PRO A 428 49.09 -4.25 -27.39
CA PRO A 428 48.51 -2.92 -27.47
C PRO A 428 47.44 -2.74 -28.55
N GLY A 429 46.68 -1.65 -28.45
CA GLY A 429 46.18 -0.92 -29.61
C GLY A 429 44.67 -0.98 -29.84
N VAL A 430 43.93 0.00 -29.30
CA VAL A 430 43.04 0.92 -30.05
C VAL A 430 42.91 2.18 -29.19
N VAL A 431 43.29 3.34 -29.73
CA VAL A 431 43.08 4.65 -29.11
C VAL A 431 41.76 5.23 -29.62
N PRO A 432 40.88 5.70 -28.73
CA PRO A 432 40.10 6.91 -29.00
C PRO A 432 40.44 8.03 -28.01
N SER A 433 40.31 9.25 -28.52
CA SER A 433 40.70 10.56 -27.98
C SER A 433 40.20 10.90 -26.56
N PRO A 434 40.88 11.83 -25.84
CA PRO A 434 40.58 12.13 -24.45
C PRO A 434 39.44 13.14 -24.34
N MET A 435 38.23 12.67 -24.01
CA MET A 435 37.21 13.53 -23.42
C MET A 435 36.55 12.78 -22.26
N GLN A 436 36.75 13.35 -21.07
CA GLN A 436 36.01 13.11 -19.82
C GLN A 436 36.09 11.69 -19.22
N VAL A 437 37.28 11.32 -18.76
CA VAL A 437 37.40 10.47 -17.57
C VAL A 437 37.53 11.41 -16.38
N GLN A 438 36.41 11.74 -15.75
CA GLN A 438 36.43 12.48 -14.49
C GLN A 438 36.85 11.51 -13.38
N GLN A 439 37.90 11.93 -12.68
CA GLN A 439 38.62 11.22 -11.64
C GLN A 439 37.69 10.72 -10.53
N SER A 440 37.79 9.45 -10.18
CA SER A 440 37.37 8.94 -8.88
C SER A 440 38.34 9.48 -7.82
N SER A 441 38.07 10.66 -7.27
CA SER A 441 38.80 11.18 -6.12
C SER A 441 38.39 10.41 -4.87
N THR A 442 39.38 9.94 -4.12
CA THR A 442 39.28 9.26 -2.81
C THR A 442 38.75 10.18 -1.69
N GLU A 443 38.57 11.47 -1.97
CA GLU A 443 38.08 12.46 -1.01
C GLU A 443 36.56 12.68 -1.15
N PRO A 444 35.84 12.84 -0.03
CA PRO A 444 34.41 13.07 -0.05
C PRO A 444 34.07 14.43 -0.68
N PRO A 445 32.98 14.53 -1.47
CA PRO A 445 32.60 15.77 -2.12
C PRO A 445 32.31 16.88 -1.12
N LEU A 446 32.96 18.04 -1.34
CA LEU A 446 32.73 19.28 -0.61
C LEU A 446 31.68 20.13 -1.33
N VAL A 447 30.57 20.40 -0.66
CA VAL A 447 29.44 21.20 -1.17
C VAL A 447 29.50 22.59 -0.57
N LYS A 448 29.49 23.61 -1.42
CA LYS A 448 29.42 25.01 -0.98
C LYS A 448 27.97 25.41 -0.71
N TYR A 449 27.79 26.35 0.20
CA TYR A 449 26.47 26.94 0.46
C TYR A 449 25.92 27.64 -0.79
N CYS A 450 24.59 27.66 -0.90
CA CYS A 450 23.87 28.30 -1.99
C CYS A 450 23.51 29.76 -1.66
N ALA A 451 23.26 30.06 -0.38
CA ALA A 451 22.93 31.40 0.07
C ALA A 451 23.40 31.63 1.52
N VAL A 452 23.85 32.86 1.79
CA VAL A 452 24.22 33.34 3.14
C VAL A 452 23.52 34.66 3.42
N SER A 453 22.91 34.76 4.60
CA SER A 453 22.22 35.97 5.05
C SER A 453 23.15 37.18 5.24
N SER A 454 22.61 38.38 5.02
CA SER A 454 23.31 39.64 5.27
C SER A 454 23.56 39.85 6.76
N ARG A 455 24.82 40.00 7.18
CA ARG A 455 25.20 40.16 8.60
C ARG A 455 24.52 41.34 9.30
N GLU A 456 24.21 42.41 8.57
CA GLU A 456 23.56 43.61 9.12
C GLU A 456 22.12 43.38 9.56
N TYR A 457 21.38 42.53 8.84
CA TYR A 457 19.96 42.28 9.08
C TYR A 457 19.70 40.96 9.83
N SER A 458 20.70 40.09 9.94
CA SER A 458 20.63 38.85 10.70
C SER A 458 20.65 39.06 12.22
N HIS A 459 20.61 37.97 12.97
CA HIS A 459 20.73 38.04 14.43
C HIS A 459 22.08 38.63 14.83
N LYS A 460 22.13 39.40 15.93
CA LYS A 460 23.39 39.95 16.47
C LYS A 460 24.13 38.97 17.38
N LYS A 461 23.43 37.93 17.83
CA LYS A 461 23.88 36.90 18.76
C LYS A 461 23.70 35.52 18.07
N THR A 462 24.18 34.45 18.71
CA THR A 462 24.21 33.07 18.19
C THR A 462 22.82 32.52 17.87
N VAL A 463 22.61 32.00 16.65
CA VAL A 463 21.33 31.36 16.32
C VAL A 463 21.22 30.03 17.08
N THR A 464 20.29 29.94 18.04
CA THR A 464 20.17 28.78 18.95
C THR A 464 19.25 27.69 18.40
N ASP A 465 18.24 28.06 17.61
CA ASP A 465 17.22 27.15 17.12
C ASP A 465 16.69 27.56 15.74
N ILE A 466 16.31 26.55 14.96
CA ILE A 466 15.69 26.69 13.63
C ILE A 466 14.45 25.83 13.59
N GLN A 467 13.37 26.37 13.06
CA GLN A 467 12.13 25.62 12.82
C GLN A 467 11.59 25.95 11.43
N TRP A 468 11.20 24.91 10.71
CA TRP A 468 10.52 25.03 9.42
C TRP A 468 9.01 25.25 9.62
N LEU A 469 8.42 26.22 8.94
CA LEU A 469 6.96 26.41 8.93
C LEU A 469 6.30 25.55 7.84
N PRO A 470 5.10 24.99 8.11
CA PRO A 470 4.46 24.05 7.18
C PRO A 470 4.06 24.77 5.90
N SER A 471 4.11 24.04 4.79
CA SER A 471 3.93 24.61 3.44
C SER A 471 2.54 25.20 3.19
N ASN A 472 1.58 24.90 4.06
CA ASN A 472 0.25 25.53 4.10
C ASN A 472 0.22 26.87 4.86
N PHE A 473 1.30 27.26 5.54
CA PHE A 473 1.41 28.50 6.30
C PHE A 473 1.65 29.70 5.37
N LYS A 474 0.61 30.47 5.11
CA LYS A 474 0.69 31.66 4.25
C LYS A 474 0.85 32.92 5.09
N VAL A 475 2.03 33.55 5.05
CA VAL A 475 2.23 34.89 5.63
C VAL A 475 1.83 35.94 4.59
N SER A 476 0.66 36.56 4.79
CA SER A 476 0.24 37.71 3.98
C SER A 476 0.67 39.02 4.64
N LEU A 477 1.72 39.65 4.12
CA LEU A 477 2.02 41.06 4.38
C LEU A 477 1.29 41.90 3.33
N LYS A 478 0.26 42.66 3.73
CA LYS A 478 -0.31 43.71 2.88
C LYS A 478 0.64 44.91 2.88
N ILE A 479 1.64 44.87 2.01
CA ILE A 479 2.40 46.05 1.61
C ILE A 479 1.88 46.44 0.22
N HIS A 480 1.63 47.74 0.01
CA HIS A 480 0.96 48.33 -1.17
C HIS A 480 0.88 47.46 -2.44
N PHE A 481 -0.36 47.18 -2.88
CA PHE A 481 -0.77 46.69 -4.21
C PHE A 481 -0.13 45.40 -4.78
N SER A 482 0.44 44.52 -3.96
CA SER A 482 0.73 43.14 -4.40
C SER A 482 0.72 42.14 -3.24
N SER A 483 -0.11 41.10 -3.34
CA SER A 483 -0.05 39.93 -2.46
C SER A 483 1.02 38.99 -2.97
N PHE A 484 2.11 38.82 -2.23
CA PHE A 484 3.10 37.79 -2.52
C PHE A 484 2.72 36.49 -1.81
N TYR A 485 2.90 35.36 -2.50
CA TYR A 485 2.63 34.02 -2.00
C TYR A 485 3.96 33.32 -1.71
N TRP A 486 4.19 32.89 -0.48
CA TRP A 486 5.46 32.30 -0.04
C TRP A 486 5.21 30.88 0.48
N ASN A 487 5.98 29.90 -0.01
CA ASN A 487 5.71 28.47 0.21
C ASN A 487 6.68 27.80 1.20
N ASN A 488 7.82 28.41 1.55
CA ASN A 488 8.83 27.81 2.42
C ASN A 488 9.48 28.85 3.35
N ILE A 489 8.93 29.03 4.55
CA ILE A 489 9.43 30.02 5.51
C ILE A 489 10.27 29.33 6.60
N ILE A 490 11.50 29.80 6.77
CA ILE A 490 12.42 29.39 7.84
C ILE A 490 12.28 30.37 9.00
N GLN A 491 12.16 29.85 10.21
CA GLN A 491 12.09 30.65 11.42
C GLN A 491 13.31 30.42 12.31
N LEU A 492 13.98 31.50 12.69
CA LEU A 492 15.30 31.47 13.33
C LEU A 492 15.32 32.31 14.60
N PHE A 493 15.95 31.77 15.66
CA PHE A 493 15.88 32.32 17.01
C PHE A 493 17.24 32.57 17.64
N CYS A 494 17.31 33.63 18.43
CA CYS A 494 18.45 33.97 19.28
C CYS A 494 18.08 34.95 20.39
N SER A 495 17.65 36.17 20.00
CA SER A 495 17.16 37.23 20.89
C SER A 495 15.83 37.82 20.41
N SER A 496 15.51 37.56 19.16
CA SER A 496 14.29 37.93 18.47
C SER A 496 13.93 36.77 17.56
N ILE A 497 12.73 36.81 17.01
CA ILE A 497 12.23 35.81 16.07
C ILE A 497 12.37 36.42 14.67
N LEU A 498 13.19 35.81 13.82
CA LEU A 498 13.32 36.23 12.42
C LEU A 498 12.68 35.19 11.50
N PHE A 499 11.90 35.66 10.54
CA PHE A 499 11.32 34.85 9.47
C PHE A 499 12.09 35.10 8.18
N TRP A 500 12.41 34.05 7.47
CA TRP A 500 13.19 34.07 6.24
C TRP A 500 12.46 33.29 5.17
N ASP A 501 12.50 33.77 3.93
CA ASP A 501 11.97 33.04 2.79
C ASP A 501 13.10 32.35 2.03
N ILE A 502 12.86 31.17 1.47
CA ILE A 502 13.83 30.56 0.56
C ILE A 502 13.82 31.35 -0.75
N PRO A 503 14.95 31.89 -1.21
CA PRO A 503 15.01 32.54 -2.51
C PRO A 503 14.66 31.54 -3.63
N ALA A 504 13.72 31.89 -4.51
CA ALA A 504 13.33 31.04 -5.62
C ALA A 504 14.53 30.82 -6.57
N THR A 505 14.97 29.56 -6.71
CA THR A 505 15.89 29.13 -7.75
C THR A 505 15.12 29.10 -9.08
N GLU A 506 15.06 30.23 -9.80
CA GLU A 506 14.54 30.26 -11.16
C GLU A 506 15.45 29.42 -12.08
N HIS A 507 15.01 28.20 -12.44
CA HIS A 507 15.55 27.48 -13.58
C HIS A 507 15.15 28.21 -14.87
N GLN A 508 16.02 29.09 -15.38
CA GLN A 508 15.88 29.55 -16.76
C GLN A 508 16.32 28.45 -17.73
N GLU A 509 15.35 27.82 -18.39
CA GLU A 509 15.59 27.01 -19.59
C GLU A 509 16.08 27.91 -20.75
N LYS A 510 17.39 27.95 -20.98
CA LYS A 510 17.96 28.21 -22.31
C LYS A 510 19.17 27.32 -22.53
N PRO A 511 19.22 26.50 -23.61
CA PRO A 511 20.40 25.74 -23.94
C PRO A 511 21.34 26.66 -24.72
N LEU A 512 22.49 27.04 -24.13
CA LEU A 512 23.63 27.50 -24.91
C LEU A 512 24.93 27.32 -24.12
N SER A 513 25.88 26.74 -24.84
CA SER A 513 27.24 26.39 -24.48
C SER A 513 28.04 27.46 -23.70
N ARG A 514 28.94 26.93 -22.85
CA ARG A 514 30.16 27.49 -22.26
C ARG A 514 30.06 27.83 -20.78
N VAL A 515 30.95 27.18 -20.02
CA VAL A 515 31.27 27.35 -18.61
C VAL A 515 31.28 28.84 -18.21
N SER A 516 30.47 29.19 -17.22
CA SER A 516 30.67 30.38 -16.39
C SER A 516 29.95 30.20 -15.04
N ASP A 517 30.69 30.42 -13.95
CA ASP A 517 30.25 30.43 -12.56
C ASP A 517 29.10 31.43 -12.30
N THR A 518 27.84 30.99 -12.33
CA THR A 518 26.68 31.87 -12.09
C THR A 518 26.05 31.77 -10.69
N SER A 519 26.66 31.04 -9.75
CA SER A 519 26.12 30.86 -8.38
C SER A 519 26.55 31.94 -7.35
N LYS A 520 26.81 33.18 -7.77
CA LYS A 520 27.32 34.27 -6.88
C LYS A 520 26.26 35.31 -6.47
N HIS A 521 25.00 35.15 -6.87
CA HIS A 521 24.04 36.27 -6.81
C HIS A 521 23.34 36.49 -5.47
N LEU A 522 23.51 35.62 -4.46
CA LEU A 522 22.82 35.75 -3.16
C LEU A 522 23.74 35.88 -1.94
N ASP A 523 25.07 35.88 -2.13
CA ASP A 523 26.01 36.06 -1.03
C ASP A 523 25.78 37.40 -0.33
N LEU A 524 25.45 37.34 0.96
CA LEU A 524 25.25 38.48 1.86
C LEU A 524 24.08 39.40 1.49
N SER A 525 23.20 39.02 0.55
CA SER A 525 22.04 39.84 0.17
C SER A 525 20.70 39.29 0.66
N TRP A 526 20.68 38.06 1.19
CA TRP A 526 19.48 37.46 1.77
C TRP A 526 19.11 38.14 3.10
N LYS A 527 17.86 38.61 3.20
CA LYS A 527 17.33 39.42 4.32
C LYS A 527 16.10 38.76 4.95
N PRO A 528 15.84 38.99 6.26
CA PRO A 528 14.64 38.47 6.91
C PRO A 528 13.40 39.25 6.44
N LEU A 529 12.28 38.55 6.33
CA LEU A 529 10.96 39.10 6.03
C LEU A 529 10.39 39.88 7.22
N ILE A 530 10.43 39.28 8.41
CA ILE A 530 9.80 39.79 9.62
C ILE A 530 10.75 39.59 10.79
N LYS A 531 10.81 40.58 11.67
CA LYS A 531 11.47 40.51 12.98
C LYS A 531 10.46 40.77 14.08
N ILE A 532 10.30 39.82 14.99
CA ILE A 532 9.46 39.96 16.19
C ILE A 532 10.37 39.96 17.43
N SER A 533 10.29 41.01 18.24
CA SER A 533 10.94 41.05 19.56
C SER A 533 9.93 40.65 20.65
N LEU A 534 10.40 39.86 21.63
CA LEU A 534 9.66 39.47 22.82
C LEU A 534 10.07 40.38 23.98
N HIS A 535 9.15 41.22 24.46
CA HIS A 535 9.42 42.15 25.57
C HIS A 535 8.73 41.71 26.86
N GLU A 536 9.39 41.95 27.99
CA GLU A 536 8.77 41.83 29.30
C GLU A 536 7.67 42.90 29.48
N ARG A 537 6.61 42.56 30.23
CA ARG A 537 5.42 43.41 30.37
C ARG A 537 5.73 44.74 31.08
N ASP A 538 6.75 44.73 31.94
CA ASP A 538 7.07 45.82 32.89
C ASP A 538 8.47 46.43 32.70
N ALA A 539 9.31 45.88 31.82
CA ALA A 539 10.66 46.38 31.55
C ALA A 539 10.97 46.33 30.04
N ASN A 540 11.78 47.28 29.53
CA ASN A 540 12.32 47.24 28.16
C ASN A 540 13.31 46.08 27.92
N THR A 541 13.41 45.14 28.86
CA THR A 541 14.23 43.94 28.77
C THR A 541 13.61 42.98 27.76
N GLU A 542 14.38 42.62 26.74
CA GLU A 542 14.03 41.59 25.78
C GLU A 542 14.22 40.21 26.41
N TYR A 543 13.23 39.33 26.28
CA TYR A 543 13.44 37.91 26.56
C TYR A 543 14.34 37.34 25.45
N GLY A 544 15.45 36.68 25.81
CA GLY A 544 16.30 35.96 24.87
C GLY A 544 15.78 34.54 24.63
N PRO A 545 14.98 34.29 23.57
CA PRO A 545 14.50 32.95 23.23
C PRO A 545 15.65 32.04 22.82
N ILE A 546 15.79 30.89 23.48
CA ILE A 546 16.74 29.85 23.08
C ILE A 546 16.05 28.77 22.28
N ARG A 547 14.91 28.28 22.79
CA ARG A 547 14.13 27.19 22.19
C ARG A 547 12.70 27.64 22.00
N ILE A 548 12.08 27.22 20.91
CA ILE A 548 10.65 27.46 20.67
C ILE A 548 9.92 26.16 20.37
N ILE A 549 8.63 26.13 20.72
CA ILE A 549 7.67 25.15 20.24
C ILE A 549 6.48 25.88 19.63
N LEU A 550 6.08 25.48 18.42
CA LEU A 550 4.84 25.87 17.77
C LEU A 550 3.78 24.75 17.90
N ARG A 551 2.49 25.09 17.77
CA ARG A 551 1.38 24.13 17.96
C ARG A 551 1.19 23.14 16.81
N GLU A 552 1.51 23.53 15.58
CA GLU A 552 1.13 22.76 14.37
C GLU A 552 2.26 21.98 13.70
N LEU A 553 3.40 21.78 14.38
CA LEU A 553 4.55 21.10 13.78
C LEU A 553 4.58 19.61 14.13
N HIS A 554 3.73 18.81 13.48
CA HIS A 554 3.95 17.36 13.37
C HIS A 554 4.44 17.02 11.96
N TYR A 555 5.67 17.42 11.63
CA TYR A 555 6.35 16.79 10.50
C TYR A 555 6.78 15.40 10.93
N ARG A 556 5.90 14.43 10.71
CA ARG A 556 6.37 13.08 10.43
C ARG A 556 6.93 13.12 9.02
N TYR A 557 8.21 12.83 8.86
CA TYR A 557 8.65 12.17 7.63
C TYR A 557 7.81 10.90 7.55
N LYS A 558 6.77 10.91 6.72
CA LYS A 558 5.88 9.76 6.56
C LYS A 558 6.75 8.63 6.03
N THR A 559 7.24 7.77 6.91
CA THR A 559 7.57 6.40 6.54
C THR A 559 6.31 5.82 5.94
N SER A 560 6.40 5.29 4.73
CA SER A 560 5.32 4.63 4.01
C SER A 560 4.97 3.29 4.69
N GLY A 561 4.51 3.35 5.93
CA GLY A 561 3.93 2.25 6.68
C GLY A 561 2.48 2.60 6.97
N LYS A 562 1.54 1.78 6.50
CA LYS A 562 0.12 1.89 6.84
C LYS A 562 -0.05 1.78 8.36
N ALA A 563 -0.04 2.91 9.07
CA ALA A 563 -0.44 2.96 10.47
C ALA A 563 -1.97 2.79 10.52
N LYS A 564 -2.43 1.64 11.02
CA LYS A 564 -3.82 1.42 11.39
C LYS A 564 -4.13 2.34 12.58
N SER A 565 -4.90 3.40 12.36
CA SER A 565 -5.49 4.17 13.44
C SER A 565 -6.56 3.34 14.15
N VAL A 566 -6.28 2.95 15.39
CA VAL A 566 -7.28 2.39 16.32
C VAL A 566 -8.00 3.57 16.96
N SER A 567 -9.25 3.79 16.54
CA SER A 567 -10.40 4.28 17.33
C SER A 567 -11.35 5.11 16.46
N ALA A 568 -12.55 4.59 16.20
CA ALA A 568 -13.77 5.38 16.12
C ALA A 568 -15.01 4.47 16.18
N VAL A 569 -15.89 4.85 17.10
CA VAL A 569 -17.23 4.33 17.36
C VAL A 569 -18.11 4.45 16.10
N LYS A 570 -18.97 3.44 15.88
CA LYS A 570 -19.92 3.34 14.75
C LYS A 570 -21.09 4.33 14.87
N ALA A 571 -21.44 4.98 13.76
CA ALA A 571 -22.81 5.16 13.27
C ALA A 571 -22.79 5.41 11.74
N PRO A 572 -23.77 4.91 10.96
CA PRO A 572 -23.62 4.71 9.52
C PRO A 572 -24.21 5.86 8.69
N ALA A 573 -23.53 6.24 7.61
CA ALA A 573 -24.12 6.94 6.48
C ALA A 573 -23.68 6.24 5.19
N LYS A 574 -24.69 5.95 4.36
CA LYS A 574 -24.60 5.31 3.04
C LYS A 574 -23.77 6.18 2.10
N GLU A 575 -22.97 5.55 1.22
CA GLU A 575 -22.95 5.83 -0.23
C GLU A 575 -21.95 4.91 -0.98
N SER A 576 -22.29 4.64 -2.22
CA SER A 576 -21.82 3.61 -3.15
C SER A 576 -20.46 3.88 -3.82
N PRO A 577 -19.72 2.86 -4.32
CA PRO A 577 -18.45 3.06 -5.00
C PRO A 577 -18.53 2.76 -6.51
N TYR A 578 -18.62 3.78 -7.38
CA TYR A 578 -18.20 3.67 -8.79
C TYR A 578 -17.99 5.06 -9.39
N THR A 579 -16.75 5.53 -9.54
CA THR A 579 -16.32 6.32 -10.72
C THR A 579 -14.78 6.31 -10.87
N GLU A 580 -14.35 5.51 -11.84
CA GLU A 580 -13.34 5.72 -12.91
C GLU A 580 -11.97 6.40 -12.72
N MET A 581 -11.03 5.83 -13.49
CA MET A 581 -9.65 6.22 -13.73
C MET A 581 -9.48 7.50 -14.58
N SER A 582 -8.28 8.07 -14.40
CA SER A 582 -7.48 8.87 -15.34
C SER A 582 -7.69 10.39 -15.33
N SER A 583 -6.70 11.11 -14.80
CA SER A 583 -5.87 12.08 -15.55
C SER A 583 -5.06 12.94 -14.58
N SER A 584 -3.95 13.45 -15.10
CA SER A 584 -2.91 14.26 -14.47
C SER A 584 -3.38 15.58 -13.84
N SER A 585 -2.53 16.07 -12.92
CA SER A 585 -2.39 17.46 -12.43
C SER A 585 -2.94 17.75 -11.04
N SER A 586 -2.10 18.47 -10.27
CA SER A 586 -2.51 19.41 -9.22
C SER A 586 -3.32 18.81 -8.06
N LYS A 587 -2.65 18.18 -7.10
CA LYS A 587 -3.28 17.90 -5.80
C LYS A 587 -3.65 19.24 -5.14
N ASN A 588 -4.93 19.55 -5.15
CA ASN A 588 -5.54 20.62 -4.35
C ASN A 588 -5.15 20.40 -2.88
N LEU A 589 -4.35 21.32 -2.35
CA LEU A 589 -4.06 21.43 -0.92
C LEU A 589 -5.34 21.90 -0.22
N GLU A 590 -5.94 21.04 0.60
CA GLU A 590 -6.98 21.47 1.53
C GLU A 590 -6.39 22.55 2.45
N VAL A 591 -6.96 23.75 2.38
CA VAL A 591 -6.59 24.89 3.21
C VAL A 591 -7.12 24.61 4.61
N LEU A 592 -6.23 24.39 5.58
CA LEU A 592 -6.61 24.37 6.99
C LEU A 592 -6.99 25.80 7.42
N GLU A 593 -8.28 26.04 7.62
CA GLU A 593 -8.85 27.37 7.87
C GLU A 593 -8.55 27.99 9.24
N ASN A 594 -7.77 27.35 10.12
CA ASN A 594 -7.43 27.92 11.44
C ASN A 594 -6.03 27.49 11.89
N ILE A 595 -5.02 28.18 11.40
CA ILE A 595 -3.66 28.02 11.91
C ILE A 595 -3.50 28.84 13.20
N SER A 596 -3.14 28.16 14.28
CA SER A 596 -2.90 28.75 15.59
C SER A 596 -1.52 29.42 15.69
N THR A 597 -1.50 30.68 16.10
CA THR A 597 -0.31 31.53 16.23
C THR A 597 0.36 31.47 17.60
N ASN A 598 -0.01 30.46 18.41
CA ASN A 598 0.45 30.29 19.77
C ASN A 598 1.77 29.51 19.83
N PHE A 599 2.69 29.97 20.68
CA PHE A 599 3.98 29.33 20.86
C PHE A 599 4.48 29.39 22.31
N PHE A 600 5.36 28.45 22.65
CA PHE A 600 6.12 28.43 23.90
C PHE A 600 7.57 28.72 23.62
N VAL A 601 8.20 29.58 24.41
CA VAL A 601 9.61 29.94 24.31
C VAL A 601 10.30 29.64 25.64
N GLY A 602 11.48 29.03 25.58
CA GLY A 602 12.37 28.85 26.72
C GLY A 602 13.58 29.78 26.63
N ASN A 603 13.97 30.39 27.76
CA ASN A 603 15.05 31.37 27.85
C ASN A 603 16.30 30.86 28.58
N GLU A 604 17.35 31.68 28.57
CA GLU A 604 18.62 31.48 29.30
C GLU A 604 18.44 31.38 30.81
N ASP A 605 17.43 32.06 31.36
CA ASP A 605 17.16 32.12 32.81
C ASP A 605 16.29 30.96 33.33
N GLY A 606 15.99 29.94 32.52
CA GLY A 606 15.14 28.82 32.96
C GLY A 606 13.63 29.11 32.96
N VAL A 607 13.23 30.18 32.27
CA VAL A 607 11.83 30.63 32.18
C VAL A 607 11.20 30.18 30.89
N ILE A 608 10.00 29.59 30.99
CA ILE A 608 9.12 29.28 29.85
C ILE A 608 8.06 30.37 29.73
N VAL A 609 7.91 30.91 28.53
CA VAL A 609 6.96 31.97 28.20
C VAL A 609 5.98 31.45 27.15
N TYR A 610 4.69 31.60 27.42
CA TYR A 610 3.63 31.35 26.45
C TYR A 610 3.15 32.66 25.84
N SER A 611 3.11 32.73 24.51
CA SER A 611 2.76 33.94 23.78
C SER A 611 2.04 33.63 22.47
N ASP A 612 1.36 34.64 21.95
CA ASP A 612 0.67 34.64 20.66
C ASP A 612 1.15 35.84 19.85
N TRP A 613 1.57 35.64 18.60
CA TRP A 613 2.03 36.74 17.75
C TRP A 613 0.90 37.39 16.94
N LYS A 614 0.00 38.14 17.57
CA LYS A 614 -0.98 38.91 16.77
C LYS A 614 -0.29 40.03 15.99
N MET A 615 -0.19 39.88 14.67
CA MET A 615 0.39 40.89 13.77
C MET A 615 -0.50 42.15 13.78
N LYS A 616 -0.02 43.22 14.43
CA LYS A 616 -0.63 44.56 14.37
C LYS A 616 0.21 45.43 13.44
N ILE A 617 -0.48 46.19 12.59
CA ILE A 617 0.05 46.93 11.43
C ILE A 617 1.24 47.84 11.77
N ASP A 618 1.36 48.30 13.02
CA ASP A 618 2.36 49.30 13.42
C ASP A 618 3.32 48.84 14.54
N THR A 619 3.28 47.59 15.02
CA THR A 619 4.22 47.13 16.06
C THR A 619 4.49 45.63 15.99
N ASN A 620 5.68 45.24 15.52
CA ASN A 620 6.16 43.85 15.51
C ASN A 620 6.64 43.40 16.91
N SER A 621 5.75 43.44 17.91
CA SER A 621 6.05 42.93 19.26
C SER A 621 5.03 41.87 19.67
N ALA A 622 5.51 40.77 20.24
CA ALA A 622 4.67 39.77 20.88
C ALA A 622 4.70 40.00 22.41
N LYS A 623 3.53 40.06 23.03
CA LYS A 623 3.39 40.27 24.48
C LYS A 623 3.14 38.95 25.19
N PRO A 624 3.92 38.59 26.23
CA PRO A 624 3.79 37.32 26.93
C PRO A 624 2.44 37.23 27.64
N THR A 625 1.73 36.14 27.39
CA THR A 625 0.43 35.87 28.01
C THR A 625 0.62 35.20 29.37
N GLN A 626 1.52 34.21 29.45
CA GLN A 626 1.85 33.48 30.69
C GLN A 626 3.37 33.27 30.80
N LYS A 627 3.87 33.19 32.04
CA LYS A 627 5.29 33.01 32.40
C LYS A 627 5.41 31.93 33.47
N TYR A 628 6.33 31.01 33.28
CA TYR A 628 6.62 29.89 34.18
C TYR A 628 8.12 29.84 34.49
N SER A 629 8.49 30.10 35.74
CA SER A 629 9.88 30.04 36.22
C SER A 629 10.08 28.74 36.99
N LEU A 630 10.48 27.67 36.29
CA LEU A 630 10.59 26.33 36.87
C LEU A 630 12.01 25.76 36.83
N HIS A 631 12.73 26.01 35.76
CA HIS A 631 14.07 25.47 35.58
C HIS A 631 15.09 26.33 36.32
N THR A 632 16.11 25.69 36.88
CA THR A 632 17.17 26.38 37.64
C THR A 632 18.17 27.09 36.75
N GLU A 633 18.24 26.66 35.49
CA GLU A 633 19.18 27.17 34.50
C GLU A 633 18.53 27.17 33.12
N THR A 634 19.33 27.55 32.13
CA THR A 634 19.02 27.59 30.71
C THR A 634 18.24 26.38 30.21
N ILE A 635 17.15 26.65 29.49
CA ILE A 635 16.32 25.62 28.86
C ILE A 635 17.04 25.11 27.61
N ASN A 636 17.60 23.91 27.73
CA ASN A 636 18.37 23.29 26.66
C ASN A 636 17.48 22.54 25.68
N THR A 637 16.37 21.96 26.17
CA THR A 637 15.40 21.20 25.36
C THR A 637 13.98 21.68 25.64
N LEU A 638 13.24 21.95 24.57
CA LEU A 638 11.82 22.24 24.60
C LEU A 638 11.20 21.50 23.41
N GLN A 639 10.53 20.37 23.64
CA GLN A 639 10.03 19.49 22.57
C GLN A 639 8.59 19.02 22.81
N ARG A 640 7.71 19.11 21.78
CA ARG A 640 6.37 18.52 21.83
C ARG A 640 6.40 17.00 21.76
N SER A 641 5.41 16.36 22.36
CA SER A 641 5.21 14.92 22.24
C SER A 641 4.92 14.54 20.78
N PRO A 642 5.57 13.49 20.23
CA PRO A 642 5.24 12.93 18.92
C PRO A 642 3.84 12.32 18.83
N PHE A 643 3.16 12.11 19.96
CA PHE A 643 1.88 11.41 20.07
C PHE A 643 0.74 12.35 20.46
N PHE A 644 1.01 13.29 21.38
CA PHE A 644 0.01 14.21 21.91
C PHE A 644 0.26 15.63 21.43
N ARG A 645 -0.74 16.22 20.77
CA ARG A 645 -0.60 17.57 20.19
C ARG A 645 -0.46 18.66 21.23
N ASP A 646 -1.04 18.47 22.41
CA ASP A 646 -1.11 19.43 23.50
C ASP A 646 -0.03 19.22 24.57
N THR A 647 0.78 18.16 24.49
CA THR A 647 1.79 17.85 25.51
C THR A 647 3.20 18.21 25.05
N PHE A 648 4.01 18.80 25.93
CA PHE A 648 5.42 19.07 25.65
C PHE A 648 6.34 18.85 26.86
N LEU A 649 7.61 18.59 26.58
CA LEU A 649 8.70 18.38 27.53
C LEU A 649 9.60 19.61 27.54
N SER A 650 9.99 20.04 28.74
CA SER A 650 11.03 21.03 28.95
C SER A 650 12.11 20.48 29.87
N ILE A 651 13.36 20.78 29.55
CA ILE A 651 14.54 20.37 30.33
C ILE A 651 15.47 21.56 30.45
N GLY A 652 15.88 21.86 31.68
CA GLY A 652 16.82 22.92 31.98
C GLY A 652 17.47 22.71 33.34
N GLY A 653 18.79 22.83 33.41
CA GLY A 653 19.56 22.60 34.63
C GLY A 653 19.44 21.17 35.15
N HIS A 654 18.84 21.00 36.32
CA HIS A 654 18.76 19.72 37.03
C HIS A 654 17.36 19.14 37.12
N ASN A 655 16.38 19.70 36.40
CA ASN A 655 15.01 19.22 36.44
C ASN A 655 14.38 19.18 35.04
N LEU A 656 13.33 18.37 34.92
CA LEU A 656 12.47 18.30 33.75
C LEU A 656 11.03 18.56 34.14
N ALA A 657 10.23 18.98 33.16
CA ALA A 657 8.80 19.09 33.32
C ALA A 657 8.04 18.73 32.04
N ILE A 658 6.90 18.07 32.23
CA ILE A 658 5.93 17.74 31.18
C ILE A 658 4.72 18.64 31.37
N TRP A 659 4.30 19.30 30.30
CA TRP A 659 3.27 20.32 30.30
C TRP A 659 2.13 19.92 29.38
N LYS A 660 0.93 20.43 29.68
CA LYS A 660 -0.23 20.33 28.80
C LYS A 660 -0.74 21.71 28.44
N GLU A 661 -0.87 21.97 27.15
CA GLU A 661 -1.45 23.21 26.63
C GLU A 661 -2.90 23.34 27.09
N GLY A 662 -3.26 24.52 27.60
CA GLY A 662 -4.57 24.79 28.20
C GLY A 662 -4.65 24.55 29.71
N VAL A 663 -3.66 23.89 30.31
CA VAL A 663 -3.55 23.76 31.78
C VAL A 663 -2.70 24.90 32.32
N THR A 664 -3.33 25.82 33.05
CA THR A 664 -2.65 27.03 33.57
C THR A 664 -2.04 26.85 34.96
N ASN A 665 -2.38 25.77 35.67
CA ASN A 665 -1.99 25.54 37.07
C ASN A 665 -0.55 25.03 37.25
N GLY A 666 0.23 24.91 36.17
CA GLY A 666 1.61 24.43 36.19
C GLY A 666 1.82 23.17 35.32
N PRO A 667 2.99 22.52 35.42
CA PRO A 667 3.28 21.29 34.68
C PRO A 667 2.43 20.12 35.20
N ILE A 668 2.17 19.14 34.32
CA ILE A 668 1.52 17.87 34.69
C ILE A 668 2.44 17.05 35.58
N LEU A 669 3.72 16.99 35.20
CA LEU A 669 4.75 16.25 35.89
C LEU A 669 5.99 17.14 35.96
N GLN A 670 6.58 17.18 37.14
CA GLN A 670 7.85 17.85 37.40
C GLN A 670 8.75 16.85 38.13
N SER A 671 9.96 16.63 37.64
CA SER A 671 10.92 15.80 38.36
C SER A 671 11.49 16.55 39.56
N SER A 672 11.99 15.78 40.53
CA SER A 672 12.95 16.28 41.51
C SER A 672 14.26 16.73 40.82
N CYS A 673 15.09 17.46 41.55
CA CYS A 673 16.42 17.82 41.09
C CYS A 673 17.31 16.56 41.01
N SER A 674 17.86 16.30 39.83
CA SER A 674 18.82 15.21 39.61
C SER A 674 20.19 15.53 40.19
N ALA A 675 20.96 14.49 40.49
CA ALA A 675 22.34 14.63 40.96
C ALA A 675 23.30 15.21 39.90
N GLY A 676 23.08 14.87 38.62
CA GLY A 676 23.81 15.43 37.47
C GLY A 676 23.01 16.53 36.77
N ARG A 677 23.66 17.29 35.90
CA ARG A 677 23.00 18.33 35.10
C ARG A 677 22.47 17.72 33.81
N TYR A 678 21.22 18.03 33.45
CA TYR A 678 20.62 17.63 32.19
C TYR A 678 21.02 18.58 31.06
N THR A 679 21.54 18.00 29.98
CA THR A 679 22.13 18.76 28.88
C THR A 679 21.36 18.64 27.58
N ALA A 680 20.68 17.51 27.35
CA ALA A 680 19.84 17.27 26.18
C ALA A 680 18.67 16.35 26.55
N GLY A 681 17.59 16.37 25.79
CA GLY A 681 16.58 15.32 25.87
C GLY A 681 15.78 15.17 24.60
N GLN A 682 15.13 14.01 24.50
CA GLN A 682 14.43 13.59 23.29
C GLN A 682 13.32 12.60 23.64
N TRP A 683 12.11 12.84 23.14
CA TRP A 683 11.02 11.86 23.20
C TRP A 683 11.34 10.61 22.38
N SER A 684 10.87 9.45 22.84
CA SER A 684 10.76 8.28 21.96
C SER A 684 9.80 8.57 20.81
N LEU A 685 10.12 8.06 19.62
CA LEU A 685 9.28 8.25 18.43
C LEU A 685 8.16 7.22 18.31
N GLU A 686 8.27 6.09 19.01
CA GLU A 686 7.31 4.97 18.92
C GLU A 686 6.53 4.69 20.21
N ARG A 687 7.09 5.03 21.38
CA ARG A 687 6.47 4.76 22.68
C ARG A 687 6.15 6.05 23.46
N PRO A 688 4.86 6.39 23.70
CA PRO A 688 4.46 7.68 24.27
C PRO A 688 4.99 8.00 25.67
N GLY A 689 5.12 7.01 26.55
CA GLY A 689 5.56 7.16 27.92
C GLY A 689 7.08 7.16 28.10
N VAL A 690 7.86 7.11 27.00
CA VAL A 690 9.31 6.98 27.05
C VAL A 690 10.02 8.21 26.49
N PHE A 691 11.03 8.68 27.21
CA PHE A 691 11.94 9.74 26.75
C PHE A 691 13.34 9.54 27.33
N PHE A 692 14.32 10.14 26.66
CA PHE A 692 15.74 10.02 26.95
C PHE A 692 16.31 11.36 27.36
N ILE A 693 17.18 11.39 28.36
CA ILE A 693 17.86 12.61 28.82
C ILE A 693 19.35 12.37 28.91
N GLY A 694 20.13 13.27 28.31
CA GLY A 694 21.59 13.28 28.41
C GLY A 694 22.06 14.10 29.59
N ARG A 695 23.16 13.66 30.20
CA ARG A 695 23.78 14.31 31.36
C ARG A 695 25.19 14.81 31.06
N ASP A 696 25.66 15.69 31.94
CA ASP A 696 27.02 16.23 31.95
C ASP A 696 28.10 15.20 32.30
N ASP A 697 27.76 14.10 32.95
CA ASP A 697 28.66 12.99 33.29
C ASP A 697 28.75 11.90 32.20
N GLY A 698 28.09 12.10 31.05
CA GLY A 698 28.11 11.13 29.94
C GLY A 698 27.08 10.00 30.04
N ASN A 699 26.20 10.05 31.04
CA ASN A 699 25.10 9.10 31.21
C ASN A 699 23.83 9.55 30.48
N ILE A 700 23.06 8.57 30.01
CA ILE A 700 21.69 8.77 29.53
C ILE A 700 20.72 8.20 30.55
N ASP A 701 19.79 9.04 31.00
CA ASP A 701 18.65 8.63 31.82
C ASP A 701 17.48 8.25 30.90
N ILE A 702 17.00 7.02 31.04
CA ILE A 702 15.87 6.44 30.32
C ILE A 702 14.64 6.50 31.21
N TRP A 703 13.69 7.36 30.84
CA TRP A 703 12.43 7.50 31.55
C TRP A 703 11.37 6.64 30.90
N ASP A 704 10.67 5.86 31.72
CA ASP A 704 9.49 5.08 31.34
C ASP A 704 8.41 5.39 32.37
N LEU A 705 7.51 6.29 32.00
CA LEU A 705 6.49 6.84 32.91
C LEU A 705 5.50 5.78 33.42
N LEU A 706 5.36 4.65 32.71
CA LEU A 706 4.54 3.53 33.17
C LEU A 706 5.25 2.69 34.25
N LYS A 707 6.59 2.75 34.32
CA LYS A 707 7.37 2.08 35.37
C LYS A 707 7.62 2.98 36.57
N LYS A 708 8.16 4.17 36.33
CA LYS A 708 8.53 5.15 37.38
C LYS A 708 8.30 6.57 36.87
N THR A 709 7.65 7.39 37.69
CA THR A 709 7.37 8.80 37.40
C THR A 709 8.25 9.78 38.19
N HIS A 710 8.86 9.34 39.29
CA HIS A 710 9.64 10.19 40.21
C HIS A 710 11.16 10.13 39.97
N GLU A 711 11.64 9.12 39.25
CA GLU A 711 13.06 8.90 38.95
C GLU A 711 13.20 8.15 37.61
N PRO A 712 14.36 8.20 36.94
CA PRO A 712 14.58 7.43 35.72
C PRO A 712 14.44 5.92 35.96
N SER A 713 13.89 5.22 34.97
CA SER A 713 13.69 3.78 35.05
C SER A 713 15.02 3.02 34.95
N HIS A 714 15.95 3.54 34.14
CA HIS A 714 17.31 3.04 33.96
C HIS A 714 18.22 4.23 33.59
N PHE A 715 19.51 4.14 33.88
CA PHE A 715 20.52 5.01 33.29
C PHE A 715 21.65 4.19 32.66
N GLN A 716 22.29 4.68 31.60
CA GLN A 716 23.38 3.98 30.92
C GLN A 716 24.52 4.94 30.59
N ASN A 717 25.76 4.54 30.90
CA ASN A 717 26.94 5.32 30.52
C ASN A 717 27.27 5.11 29.04
N ILE A 718 27.36 6.21 28.30
CA ILE A 718 27.66 6.20 26.85
C ILE A 718 29.03 6.79 26.57
N SER A 719 29.33 7.95 27.17
CA SER A 719 30.63 8.61 27.05
C SER A 719 31.20 8.90 28.44
N LYS A 720 32.48 9.24 28.49
CA LYS A 720 33.15 9.73 29.72
C LYS A 720 33.02 11.24 29.87
N SER A 721 32.32 11.89 28.96
CA SER A 721 32.23 13.33 28.86
C SER A 721 30.80 13.79 28.62
N VAL A 722 30.57 15.10 28.71
CA VAL A 722 29.26 15.75 28.63
C VAL A 722 28.53 15.34 27.35
N ILE A 723 27.30 14.84 27.49
CA ILE A 723 26.40 14.65 26.34
C ILE A 723 25.95 16.01 25.85
N THR A 724 26.09 16.26 24.55
CA THR A 724 25.83 17.57 23.95
C THR A 724 24.50 17.61 23.21
N PHE A 725 24.11 16.51 22.56
CA PHE A 725 22.89 16.43 21.78
C PHE A 725 22.36 14.99 21.77
N ILE A 726 21.04 14.84 21.70
CA ILE A 726 20.36 13.55 21.53
C ILE A 726 19.33 13.70 20.43
N SER A 727 19.27 12.74 19.52
CA SER A 727 18.33 12.73 18.39
C SER A 727 17.86 11.31 18.13
N ALA A 728 16.55 11.08 18.16
CA ALA A 728 15.96 9.77 17.87
C ALA A 728 15.68 9.65 16.36
N GLY A 729 15.95 8.48 15.79
CA GLY A 729 15.75 8.16 14.39
C GLY A 729 15.16 6.77 14.22
N THR A 730 14.49 6.54 13.10
CA THR A 730 13.91 5.23 12.77
C THR A 730 14.41 4.81 11.40
N ALA A 731 15.05 3.64 11.31
CA ALA A 731 15.50 3.09 10.05
C ALA A 731 14.45 2.15 9.44
N SER A 732 13.77 1.36 10.29
CA SER A 732 12.68 0.49 9.90
C SER A 732 11.62 0.45 11.00
N PRO A 733 10.39 -0.05 10.74
CA PRO A 733 9.35 -0.17 11.78
C PRO A 733 9.74 -1.06 12.97
N LYS A 734 10.85 -1.81 12.88
CA LYS A 734 11.35 -2.68 13.95
C LYS A 734 12.67 -2.18 14.56
N GLN A 735 13.37 -1.25 13.90
CA GLN A 735 14.70 -0.78 14.30
C GLN A 735 14.69 0.73 14.50
N HIS A 736 14.89 1.12 15.75
CA HIS A 736 14.92 2.50 16.19
C HIS A 736 16.28 2.79 16.79
N PHE A 737 16.79 3.97 16.51
CA PHE A 737 18.12 4.40 16.90
C PHE A 737 18.05 5.69 17.71
N LEU A 738 18.99 5.82 18.64
CA LEU A 738 19.26 7.02 19.40
C LEU A 738 20.68 7.47 19.06
N ALA A 739 20.78 8.61 18.38
CA ALA A 739 22.04 9.28 18.13
C ALA A 739 22.36 10.20 19.32
N VAL A 740 23.55 10.05 19.89
CA VAL A 740 23.99 10.70 21.12
C VAL A 740 25.39 11.24 20.85
N SER A 741 25.57 12.55 20.94
CA SER A 741 26.87 13.16 20.75
C SER A 741 27.49 13.59 22.08
N ASP A 742 28.82 13.60 22.14
CA ASP A 742 29.57 14.17 23.25
C ASP A 742 30.25 15.49 22.89
N ASN A 743 30.94 16.08 23.85
CA ASN A 743 31.72 17.31 23.67
C ASN A 743 33.13 17.06 23.12
N LEU A 744 33.56 15.80 22.95
CA LEU A 744 34.86 15.41 22.41
C LEU A 744 34.82 15.17 20.89
N GLY A 745 33.65 15.36 20.27
CA GLY A 745 33.48 15.24 18.83
C GLY A 745 33.17 13.82 18.37
N VAL A 746 32.59 12.99 19.25
CA VAL A 746 32.17 11.63 18.92
C VAL A 746 30.64 11.57 18.90
N LEU A 747 30.11 11.02 17.81
CA LEU A 747 28.71 10.66 17.69
C LEU A 747 28.56 9.16 17.96
N HIS A 748 27.80 8.80 18.98
CA HIS A 748 27.41 7.43 19.27
C HIS A 748 26.00 7.15 18.76
N VAL A 749 25.82 6.09 18.00
CA VAL A 749 24.50 5.60 17.56
C VAL A 749 24.20 4.32 18.33
N LEU A 750 23.07 4.33 19.02
CA LEU A 750 22.61 3.25 19.87
C LEU A 750 21.28 2.71 19.34
N GLU A 751 21.09 1.41 19.30
CA GLU A 751 19.83 0.76 18.98
C GLU A 751 18.94 0.70 20.24
N ILE A 752 17.69 1.13 20.10
CA ILE A 752 16.68 1.15 21.16
C ILE A 752 16.03 -0.24 21.23
N CYS A 753 16.09 -0.90 22.40
CA CYS A 753 15.52 -2.23 22.56
C CYS A 753 13.99 -2.26 22.41
N GLN A 754 13.44 -3.44 22.10
CA GLN A 754 12.01 -3.62 21.85
C GLN A 754 11.13 -3.16 23.01
N THR A 755 11.58 -3.35 24.26
CA THR A 755 10.88 -2.92 25.48
C THR A 755 10.66 -1.39 25.55
N LEU A 756 11.52 -0.61 24.89
CA LEU A 756 11.45 0.85 24.87
C LEU A 756 10.79 1.39 23.59
N SER A 757 10.64 0.56 22.54
CA SER A 757 10.02 0.93 21.28
C SER A 757 8.58 0.45 21.12
N HIS A 758 8.20 -0.69 21.72
CA HIS A 758 6.85 -1.24 21.55
C HIS A 758 5.90 -0.67 22.62
N PRO A 759 4.87 0.11 22.24
CA PRO A 759 3.89 0.62 23.19
C PRO A 759 2.97 -0.49 23.69
N SER A 760 2.49 -0.34 24.93
CA SER A 760 1.41 -1.22 25.43
C SER A 760 0.06 -0.76 24.87
N SER A 761 -0.94 -1.66 24.79
CA SER A 761 -2.24 -1.35 24.17
C SER A 761 -3.04 -0.23 24.87
N ASN A 762 -2.73 0.05 26.14
CA ASN A 762 -3.42 1.05 26.98
C ASN A 762 -2.48 2.18 27.46
N GLU A 763 -1.31 2.35 26.82
CA GLU A 763 -0.37 3.47 27.06
C GLU A 763 -0.86 4.75 26.38
#